data_AF-L9KIG0-F1
#
_entry.id   AF-L9KIG0-F1
#
_cell.length_a   1.000
_cell.length_b   1.000
_cell.length_c   1.000
_cell.angle_alpha   90.00
_cell.angle_beta   90.00
_cell.angle_gamma   90.00
#
_symmetry.space_group_name_H-M   'P 1'
#
loop_
_entity.id
_entity.type
_entity.pdbx_description
1 polymer ?
#
loop_
_entity_poly.entity_id
_entity_poly.type
_entity_poly.pdbx_seq_one_letter_code
_entity_poly.pdbx_strand_id
1 'polypeptide(L)'
;MPTGEIEIKVKTAVLLNSCKKLPFEIKDFVKKTEALRLQYRYLDLRSFQMQYNLRLRSEMVMKMREYLCNLHGFVDIETPTLFKRTPGGAKEFLVPSREPGKFYSLPQSPQQFKQLLMVGGLDRYFQVARCYRDEGSRPDRQPEFTQIDIEMSFVDQTGIQSLIEGLLQYSWPSDKAPIAVPFPSVTFAEALATYGTDKPDTRFGMKIVDISDAFRNTEIGFLQDALSKTQGTIKAIRIPEGAKYLKRKDIERIRKSAADHFNQCTLLGKLRLECADLLEMRGMVLRDPAVFSFLWVVDFPLFLPKEESPRELESAHHPFTAPHPGDIHLLCSEPEKVRSQHYDLVLNGSEIGGGSIRIHDAELQRYILQTLLKEDVKLLSHLLKALDYGAPPHGGIALGLDRLICLVTGAPSIRDVIAFPKSFRGHDLMSNAPDSIPSEDLKPYHIQVSAVLDIRELSPPEESTSSQIIEQSSDVEGREPILRINRAGQWYVETGVADRGARSDDEVRVLGAVHIKTENLEEWLGPENQPSGEDGSSAEEVTAMVIDTTGHGPVGQESYTLGSSGAKVARPTSSEVDRFSPSGSVVPLMERHRARSESPGRMDEPKQPSSQVEESAVMGVSGYVEYLREQEVSERWFRYNPRLTCIYCAKSFNQKGSLDRHMRLHMGITPFVCRMCGKKYTRKDQLEYHIRKHTGNKPFHCHVCGKSFPFQAILNQHFRKNHPGCIPLEGPHSISPETTVTSRGQAEEESPSQEETVAPGETAQGSVSTTGPD
;
A
#
# COMPACT_ATOMS: atom_id res chain seq x y z
N MET A 1 -19.93 29.03 15.88
CA MET A 1 -19.58 30.18 16.74
C MET A 1 -19.06 29.63 18.05
N PRO A 2 -17.87 30.03 18.54
CA PRO A 2 -17.50 29.80 19.94
C PRO A 2 -18.49 30.54 20.84
N THR A 3 -18.92 29.93 21.94
CA THR A 3 -20.04 30.45 22.75
C THR A 3 -19.64 31.54 23.76
N GLY A 4 -18.41 32.07 23.70
CA GLY A 4 -17.90 33.03 24.69
C GLY A 4 -18.59 34.41 24.67
N GLU A 5 -19.29 34.73 23.58
CA GLU A 5 -19.98 36.01 23.36
C GLU A 5 -21.48 35.97 23.73
N ILE A 6 -22.02 34.80 24.09
CA ILE A 6 -23.45 34.59 24.36
C ILE A 6 -23.69 33.75 25.60
N GLU A 7 -24.78 34.04 26.31
CA GLU A 7 -25.27 33.20 27.42
C GLU A 7 -26.67 32.61 27.11
N ILE A 8 -26.97 31.46 27.70
CA ILE A 8 -28.29 30.81 27.57
C ILE A 8 -29.09 31.08 28.85
N LYS A 9 -30.03 32.03 28.76
CA LYS A 9 -30.98 32.29 29.86
C LYS A 9 -31.95 31.11 30.00
N VAL A 10 -31.74 30.28 31.01
CA VAL A 10 -32.52 29.06 31.27
C VAL A 10 -33.99 29.41 31.54
N LYS A 11 -34.91 28.84 30.74
CA LYS A 11 -36.37 28.91 30.95
C LYS A 11 -36.92 27.72 31.73
N THR A 12 -36.33 26.54 31.51
CA THR A 12 -36.66 25.28 32.19
C THR A 12 -35.42 24.38 32.16
N ALA A 13 -35.30 23.47 33.12
CA ALA A 13 -34.22 22.49 33.21
C ALA A 13 -34.79 21.15 33.66
N VAL A 14 -34.29 20.05 33.07
CA VAL A 14 -34.69 18.69 33.41
C VAL A 14 -33.41 17.87 33.63
N LEU A 15 -33.33 17.18 34.77
CA LEU A 15 -32.23 16.25 35.04
C LEU A 15 -32.49 14.95 34.26
N LEU A 16 -31.84 14.79 33.11
CA LEU A 16 -31.98 13.59 32.27
C LEU A 16 -31.36 12.34 32.92
N ASN A 17 -30.20 12.50 33.57
CA ASN A 17 -29.54 11.44 34.32
C ASN A 17 -28.58 12.06 35.36
N SER A 18 -28.37 11.38 36.49
CA SER A 18 -27.37 11.76 37.49
C SER A 18 -26.06 10.98 37.29
N CYS A 19 -24.99 11.38 37.99
CA CYS A 19 -23.73 10.63 37.97
C CYS A 19 -23.10 10.55 39.37
N LYS A 20 -22.34 9.48 39.62
CA LYS A 20 -21.47 9.36 40.79
C LYS A 20 -20.25 10.28 40.63
N LYS A 21 -19.51 10.53 41.72
CA LYS A 21 -18.21 11.23 41.65
C LYS A 21 -17.30 10.52 40.65
N LEU A 22 -16.73 11.27 39.72
CA LEU A 22 -15.88 10.74 38.65
C LEU A 22 -14.48 10.35 39.18
N PRO A 23 -13.81 9.34 38.60
CA PRO A 23 -12.45 8.95 38.96
C PRO A 23 -11.39 9.97 38.55
N PHE A 24 -11.69 10.85 37.58
CA PHE A 24 -10.85 11.99 37.18
C PHE A 24 -11.69 13.12 36.58
N GLU A 25 -11.09 14.32 36.44
CA GLU A 25 -11.72 15.46 35.77
C GLU A 25 -11.71 15.34 34.24
N ILE A 26 -12.84 15.61 33.59
CA ILE A 26 -12.97 15.67 32.13
C ILE A 26 -12.52 17.05 31.61
N LYS A 27 -11.32 17.49 32.01
CA LYS A 27 -10.60 18.64 31.45
C LYS A 27 -9.33 18.14 30.78
N ASP A 28 -8.90 18.78 29.70
CA ASP A 28 -7.76 18.33 28.90
C ASP A 28 -6.41 18.60 29.60
N PHE A 29 -6.29 19.72 30.34
CA PHE A 29 -5.03 20.14 31.00
C PHE A 29 -4.73 19.44 32.33
N VAL A 30 -5.59 18.53 32.80
CA VAL A 30 -5.36 17.77 34.04
C VAL A 30 -4.57 16.51 33.71
N LYS A 31 -3.37 16.36 34.28
CA LYS A 31 -2.53 15.16 34.13
C LYS A 31 -3.29 13.92 34.64
N LYS A 32 -3.44 12.91 33.78
CA LYS A 32 -4.06 11.61 34.08
C LYS A 32 -3.05 10.53 33.73
N THR A 33 -3.00 9.44 34.49
CA THR A 33 -2.19 8.27 34.13
C THR A 33 -2.85 7.52 32.96
N GLU A 34 -2.04 6.95 32.07
CA GLU A 34 -2.53 6.16 30.92
C GLU A 34 -3.45 5.02 31.40
N ALA A 35 -3.04 4.30 32.45
CA ALA A 35 -3.83 3.21 33.04
C ALA A 35 -5.25 3.66 33.43
N LEU A 36 -5.40 4.81 34.10
CA LEU A 36 -6.70 5.32 34.53
C LEU A 36 -7.56 5.81 33.34
N ARG A 37 -6.92 6.42 32.32
CA ARG A 37 -7.58 6.82 31.07
C ARG A 37 -8.12 5.61 30.31
N LEU A 38 -7.36 4.51 30.26
CA LEU A 38 -7.77 3.27 29.59
C LEU A 38 -8.86 2.52 30.39
N GLN A 39 -8.70 2.39 31.71
CA GLN A 39 -9.69 1.73 32.57
C GLN A 39 -11.08 2.38 32.50
N TYR A 40 -11.12 3.72 32.43
CA TYR A 40 -12.38 4.47 32.30
C TYR A 40 -12.48 5.17 30.94
N ARG A 41 -12.11 4.47 29.86
CA ARG A 41 -12.03 5.05 28.51
C ARG A 41 -13.33 5.73 28.06
N TYR A 42 -14.50 5.18 28.42
CA TYR A 42 -15.81 5.78 28.15
C TYR A 42 -16.04 7.18 28.78
N LEU A 43 -15.25 7.57 29.80
CA LEU A 43 -15.18 8.94 30.34
C LEU A 43 -14.09 9.76 29.65
N ASP A 44 -12.92 9.18 29.39
CA ASP A 44 -11.79 9.85 28.71
C ASP A 44 -12.18 10.28 27.28
N LEU A 45 -12.99 9.48 26.58
CA LEU A 45 -13.57 9.78 25.27
C LEU A 45 -14.48 11.03 25.26
N ARG A 46 -14.88 11.57 26.41
CA ARG A 46 -15.65 12.82 26.51
C ARG A 46 -14.77 14.08 26.53
N SER A 47 -13.45 13.93 26.67
CA SER A 47 -12.49 15.04 26.58
C SER A 47 -12.48 15.65 25.18
N PHE A 48 -12.13 16.94 25.06
CA PHE A 48 -12.07 17.60 23.77
C PHE A 48 -11.01 16.97 22.87
N GLN A 49 -9.84 16.61 23.44
CA GLN A 49 -8.76 15.97 22.69
C GLN A 49 -9.20 14.64 22.05
N MET A 50 -9.87 13.76 22.81
CA MET A 50 -10.32 12.47 22.26
C MET A 50 -11.47 12.63 21.25
N GLN A 51 -12.37 13.60 21.48
CA GLN A 51 -13.41 13.94 20.52
C GLN A 51 -12.83 14.48 19.21
N TYR A 52 -11.84 15.37 19.27
CA TYR A 52 -11.12 15.87 18.09
C TYR A 52 -10.43 14.72 17.34
N ASN A 53 -9.60 13.92 18.02
CA ASN A 53 -8.85 12.83 17.41
C ASN A 53 -9.74 11.81 16.68
N LEU A 54 -10.84 11.37 17.29
CA LEU A 54 -11.73 10.36 16.70
C LEU A 54 -12.66 10.93 15.63
N ARG A 55 -13.09 12.19 15.74
CA ARG A 55 -13.85 12.85 14.67
C ARG A 55 -12.97 13.09 13.45
N LEU A 56 -11.71 13.50 13.64
CA LEU A 56 -10.74 13.68 12.57
C LEU A 56 -10.46 12.36 11.85
N ARG A 57 -10.25 11.27 12.61
CA ARG A 57 -10.18 9.90 12.04
C ARG A 57 -11.36 9.60 11.14
N SER A 58 -12.59 9.85 11.63
CA SER A 58 -13.82 9.59 10.89
C SER A 58 -13.89 10.44 9.60
N GLU A 59 -13.63 11.74 9.70
CA GLU A 59 -13.67 12.66 8.55
C GLU A 59 -12.65 12.29 7.48
N MET A 60 -11.38 12.07 7.85
CA MET A 60 -10.33 11.70 6.91
C MET A 60 -10.64 10.37 6.21
N VAL A 61 -11.09 9.35 6.95
CA VAL A 61 -11.43 8.04 6.35
C VAL A 61 -12.64 8.15 5.41
N MET A 62 -13.63 9.00 5.71
CA MET A 62 -14.75 9.23 4.80
C MET A 62 -14.31 9.97 3.52
N LYS A 63 -13.43 10.98 3.62
CA LYS A 63 -12.84 11.63 2.43
C LYS A 63 -11.96 10.68 1.61
N MET A 64 -11.20 9.80 2.26
CA MET A 64 -10.41 8.76 1.57
C MET A 64 -11.31 7.79 0.81
N ARG A 65 -12.40 7.35 1.44
CA ARG A 65 -13.44 6.50 0.82
C ARG A 65 -14.13 7.20 -0.35
N GLU A 66 -14.48 8.47 -0.21
CA GLU A 66 -15.04 9.29 -1.29
C GLU A 66 -14.07 9.41 -2.48
N TYR A 67 -12.80 9.72 -2.21
CA TYR A 67 -11.77 9.80 -3.25
C TYR A 67 -11.60 8.48 -4.01
N LEU A 68 -11.51 7.35 -3.29
CA LEU A 68 -11.31 6.04 -3.91
C LEU A 68 -12.57 5.59 -4.64
N CYS A 69 -13.71 5.48 -3.94
CA CYS A 69 -14.93 4.92 -4.52
C CYS A 69 -15.60 5.87 -5.52
N ASN A 70 -15.84 7.12 -5.14
CA ASN A 70 -16.68 8.02 -5.93
C ASN A 70 -15.90 8.71 -7.06
N LEU A 71 -14.62 9.08 -6.82
CA LEU A 71 -13.81 9.80 -7.81
C LEU A 71 -12.93 8.87 -8.68
N HIS A 72 -12.46 7.74 -8.13
CA HIS A 72 -11.50 6.85 -8.81
C HIS A 72 -12.03 5.43 -9.10
N GLY A 73 -13.31 5.15 -8.80
CA GLY A 73 -13.97 3.90 -9.18
C GLY A 73 -13.48 2.64 -8.44
N PHE A 74 -12.94 2.79 -7.24
CA PHE A 74 -12.57 1.66 -6.38
C PHE A 74 -13.80 1.00 -5.77
N VAL A 75 -13.78 -0.33 -5.68
CA VAL A 75 -14.81 -1.09 -4.96
C VAL A 75 -14.30 -1.43 -3.56
N ASP A 76 -15.08 -1.07 -2.53
CA ASP A 76 -14.84 -1.52 -1.15
C ASP A 76 -15.30 -2.98 -1.02
N ILE A 77 -14.35 -3.89 -0.81
CA ILE A 77 -14.63 -5.33 -0.72
C ILE A 77 -14.15 -5.85 0.64
N GLU A 78 -15.05 -6.50 1.38
CA GLU A 78 -14.71 -7.14 2.64
C GLU A 78 -14.03 -8.50 2.41
N THR A 79 -12.77 -8.63 2.83
CA THR A 79 -12.05 -9.92 2.82
C THR A 79 -12.23 -10.69 4.13
N PRO A 80 -12.31 -12.03 4.12
CA PRO A 80 -12.45 -12.85 5.33
C PRO A 80 -11.34 -12.63 6.37
N THR A 81 -11.71 -12.60 7.65
CA THR A 81 -10.78 -12.49 8.79
C THR A 81 -10.39 -13.83 9.41
N LEU A 82 -11.19 -14.89 9.23
CA LEU A 82 -10.81 -16.25 9.61
C LEU A 82 -10.26 -16.96 8.36
N PHE A 83 -8.96 -17.20 8.32
CA PHE A 83 -8.31 -17.81 7.17
C PHE A 83 -7.31 -18.90 7.58
N LYS A 84 -6.56 -19.44 6.61
CA LYS A 84 -5.44 -20.35 6.89
C LYS A 84 -4.15 -19.58 7.17
N ARG A 85 -3.24 -20.21 7.92
CA ARG A 85 -1.92 -19.63 8.21
C ARG A 85 -1.15 -19.31 6.93
N THR A 86 -0.54 -18.13 6.90
CA THR A 86 0.34 -17.74 5.79
C THR A 86 1.81 -18.05 6.12
N PRO A 87 2.63 -18.51 5.15
CA PRO A 87 4.08 -18.60 5.32
C PRO A 87 4.75 -17.22 5.15
N GLY A 88 5.95 -17.07 5.73
CA GLY A 88 6.83 -15.92 5.45
C GLY A 88 6.46 -14.59 6.13
N GLY A 89 5.76 -14.62 7.26
CA GLY A 89 5.34 -13.41 7.99
C GLY A 89 5.63 -13.46 9.50
N ALA A 90 5.16 -12.45 10.24
CA ALA A 90 5.22 -12.45 11.70
C ALA A 90 4.29 -13.53 12.29
N LYS A 91 4.20 -13.66 13.62
CA LYS A 91 3.27 -14.63 14.24
C LYS A 91 1.83 -14.14 14.11
N GLU A 92 0.94 -15.06 13.72
CA GLU A 92 -0.50 -14.81 13.53
C GLU A 92 -1.28 -15.35 14.75
N PHE A 93 -2.35 -14.66 15.16
CA PHE A 93 -3.25 -15.17 16.19
C PHE A 93 -4.04 -16.38 15.66
N LEU A 94 -4.13 -17.44 16.47
CA LEU A 94 -4.91 -18.64 16.16
C LEU A 94 -6.32 -18.56 16.75
N VAL A 95 -7.30 -19.09 16.01
CA VAL A 95 -8.69 -19.23 16.44
C VAL A 95 -9.09 -20.72 16.31
N PRO A 96 -9.30 -21.43 17.42
CA PRO A 96 -9.72 -22.83 17.40
C PRO A 96 -11.03 -23.04 16.63
N SER A 97 -11.07 -24.05 15.75
CA SER A 97 -12.32 -24.49 15.14
C SER A 97 -13.10 -25.38 16.11
N ARG A 98 -14.41 -25.49 15.90
CA ARG A 98 -15.22 -26.58 16.50
C ARG A 98 -15.04 -27.90 15.77
N GLU A 99 -14.39 -27.90 14.62
CA GLU A 99 -13.95 -29.13 13.97
C GLU A 99 -12.62 -29.58 14.61
N PRO A 100 -12.52 -30.81 15.16
CA PRO A 100 -11.34 -31.27 15.89
C PRO A 100 -10.03 -31.09 15.11
N GLY A 101 -8.99 -30.60 15.80
CA GLY A 101 -7.64 -30.48 15.24
C GLY A 101 -7.43 -29.38 14.20
N LYS A 102 -8.43 -28.55 13.90
CA LYS A 102 -8.30 -27.44 12.95
C LYS A 102 -8.32 -26.07 13.65
N PHE A 103 -7.53 -25.16 13.12
CA PHE A 103 -7.42 -23.78 13.57
C PHE A 103 -7.49 -22.84 12.37
N TYR A 104 -8.18 -21.73 12.53
CA TYR A 104 -8.02 -20.57 11.67
C TYR A 104 -6.89 -19.69 12.20
N SER A 105 -6.39 -18.79 11.38
CA SER A 105 -5.57 -17.67 11.81
C SER A 105 -6.18 -16.33 11.39
N LEU A 106 -5.81 -15.27 12.13
CA LEU A 106 -6.18 -13.89 11.82
C LEU A 106 -5.09 -13.25 10.93
N PRO A 107 -5.46 -12.62 9.80
CA PRO A 107 -4.49 -12.12 8.84
C PRO A 107 -3.77 -10.84 9.32
N GLN A 108 -2.48 -10.76 9.00
CA GLN A 108 -1.67 -9.53 9.14
C GLN A 108 -2.03 -8.47 8.10
N SER A 109 -2.52 -8.89 6.94
CA SER A 109 -3.03 -8.04 5.86
C SER A 109 -3.85 -8.90 4.89
N PRO A 110 -4.75 -8.31 4.06
CA PRO A 110 -5.50 -9.04 3.04
C PRO A 110 -4.64 -9.43 1.81
N GLN A 111 -3.31 -9.57 1.95
CA GLN A 111 -2.34 -9.71 0.86
C GLN A 111 -2.62 -10.86 -0.11
N GLN A 112 -3.13 -12.01 0.37
CA GLN A 112 -3.53 -13.10 -0.54
C GLN A 112 -4.86 -12.82 -1.23
N PHE A 113 -5.83 -12.23 -0.53
CA PHE A 113 -7.16 -11.95 -1.08
C PHE A 113 -7.12 -10.88 -2.16
N LYS A 114 -6.36 -9.79 -1.97
CA LYS A 114 -6.30 -8.72 -2.97
C LYS A 114 -5.69 -9.15 -4.30
N GLN A 115 -4.67 -10.00 -4.28
CA GLN A 115 -4.13 -10.65 -5.49
C GLN A 115 -5.21 -11.51 -6.17
N LEU A 116 -5.94 -12.34 -5.41
CA LEU A 116 -7.05 -13.13 -5.94
C LEU A 116 -8.21 -12.28 -6.50
N LEU A 117 -8.46 -11.09 -5.96
CA LEU A 117 -9.44 -10.14 -6.50
C LEU A 117 -8.99 -9.54 -7.84
N MET A 118 -7.69 -9.23 -8.00
CA MET A 118 -7.14 -8.79 -9.30
C MET A 118 -7.27 -9.91 -10.35
N VAL A 119 -6.94 -11.16 -9.98
CA VAL A 119 -7.18 -12.35 -10.85
C VAL A 119 -8.67 -12.54 -11.14
N GLY A 120 -9.54 -12.24 -10.18
CA GLY A 120 -11.00 -12.25 -10.32
C GLY A 120 -11.57 -11.16 -11.25
N GLY A 121 -10.73 -10.32 -11.86
CA GLY A 121 -11.13 -9.28 -12.81
C GLY A 121 -11.57 -7.96 -12.16
N LEU A 122 -11.31 -7.76 -10.87
CA LEU A 122 -11.54 -6.47 -10.21
C LEU A 122 -10.37 -5.52 -10.53
N ASP A 123 -10.61 -4.46 -11.30
CA ASP A 123 -9.57 -3.50 -11.70
C ASP A 123 -9.01 -2.69 -10.52
N ARG A 124 -9.87 -2.36 -9.54
CA ARG A 124 -9.57 -1.44 -8.43
C ARG A 124 -10.22 -1.88 -7.14
N TYR A 125 -9.40 -2.32 -6.20
CA TYR A 125 -9.79 -2.81 -4.88
C TYR A 125 -9.34 -1.86 -3.78
N PHE A 126 -10.22 -1.62 -2.82
CA PHE A 126 -9.92 -0.95 -1.57
C PHE A 126 -10.60 -1.68 -0.40
N GLN A 127 -9.98 -1.64 0.78
CA GLN A 127 -10.64 -1.98 2.04
C GLN A 127 -10.06 -1.17 3.21
N VAL A 128 -10.92 -0.73 4.14
CA VAL A 128 -10.49 -0.34 5.50
C VAL A 128 -10.38 -1.60 6.36
N ALA A 129 -9.30 -2.35 6.19
CA ALA A 129 -9.09 -3.66 6.80
C ALA A 129 -8.72 -3.57 8.30
N ARG A 130 -9.17 -4.56 9.08
CA ARG A 130 -8.59 -4.86 10.41
C ARG A 130 -7.49 -5.91 10.23
N CYS A 131 -6.34 -5.63 10.80
CA CYS A 131 -5.12 -6.40 10.68
C CYS A 131 -4.64 -6.82 12.07
N TYR A 132 -4.07 -8.02 12.15
CA TYR A 132 -3.75 -8.68 13.41
C TYR A 132 -2.31 -9.20 13.42
N ARG A 133 -1.58 -8.98 14.51
CA ARG A 133 -0.20 -9.47 14.67
C ARG A 133 0.11 -9.85 16.11
N ASP A 134 0.67 -11.05 16.30
CA ASP A 134 1.11 -11.54 17.60
C ASP A 134 2.62 -11.27 17.78
N GLU A 135 2.97 -9.99 17.78
CA GLU A 135 4.33 -9.52 17.99
C GLU A 135 4.56 -9.05 19.42
N GLY A 136 5.79 -9.23 19.91
CA GLY A 136 6.23 -8.68 21.19
C GLY A 136 5.93 -7.18 21.30
N SER A 137 5.22 -6.80 22.35
CA SER A 137 4.67 -5.46 22.53
C SER A 137 5.73 -4.35 22.49
N ARG A 138 5.59 -3.44 21.53
CA ARG A 138 6.33 -2.16 21.45
C ARG A 138 5.39 -0.98 21.77
N PRO A 139 5.89 0.17 22.24
CA PRO A 139 5.04 1.28 22.68
C PRO A 139 4.10 1.82 21.59
N ASP A 140 4.53 1.68 20.33
CA ASP A 140 3.95 2.21 19.11
C ASP A 140 3.24 1.13 18.25
N ARG A 141 3.03 -0.07 18.80
CA ARG A 141 2.33 -1.19 18.18
C ARG A 141 1.07 -1.58 18.98
N GLN A 142 0.13 -2.21 18.29
CA GLN A 142 -1.10 -2.79 18.82
C GLN A 142 -1.30 -4.17 18.18
N PRO A 143 -1.91 -5.13 18.91
CA PRO A 143 -2.17 -6.48 18.40
C PRO A 143 -3.24 -6.48 17.29
N GLU A 144 -4.25 -5.61 17.42
CA GLU A 144 -5.19 -5.23 16.36
C GLU A 144 -4.86 -3.80 15.88
N PHE A 145 -4.87 -3.58 14.57
CA PHE A 145 -4.62 -2.25 13.97
C PHE A 145 -5.42 -2.12 12.66
N THR A 146 -5.63 -0.89 12.19
CA THR A 146 -6.40 -0.62 10.96
C THR A 146 -5.47 -0.23 9.83
N GLN A 147 -5.66 -0.84 8.65
CA GLN A 147 -5.00 -0.44 7.41
C GLN A 147 -6.03 0.05 6.38
N ILE A 148 -5.58 0.95 5.51
CA ILE A 148 -6.21 1.31 4.25
C ILE A 148 -5.45 0.51 3.20
N ASP A 149 -6.02 -0.62 2.77
CA ASP A 149 -5.37 -1.54 1.85
C ASP A 149 -5.94 -1.35 0.44
N ILE A 150 -5.05 -1.08 -0.52
CA ILE A 150 -5.38 -0.67 -1.89
C ILE A 150 -4.62 -1.57 -2.85
N GLU A 151 -5.30 -2.07 -3.90
CA GLU A 151 -4.68 -2.85 -4.98
C GLU A 151 -5.33 -2.49 -6.32
N MET A 152 -4.55 -2.45 -7.39
CA MET A 152 -4.99 -2.11 -8.74
C MET A 152 -4.38 -3.03 -9.79
N SER A 153 -5.16 -3.32 -10.83
CA SER A 153 -4.69 -3.97 -12.06
C SER A 153 -4.14 -2.94 -13.06
N PHE A 154 -3.29 -3.41 -13.98
CA PHE A 154 -2.72 -2.67 -15.11
C PHE A 154 -2.04 -1.34 -14.74
N VAL A 155 -1.44 -1.29 -13.55
CA VAL A 155 -0.79 -0.10 -12.99
C VAL A 155 0.72 -0.32 -12.86
N ASP A 156 1.49 0.77 -12.93
CA ASP A 156 2.89 0.81 -12.52
C ASP A 156 3.06 1.51 -11.16
N GLN A 157 4.29 1.55 -10.68
CA GLN A 157 4.62 2.17 -9.39
C GLN A 157 4.25 3.66 -9.35
N THR A 158 4.48 4.40 -10.44
CA THR A 158 4.20 5.84 -10.52
C THR A 158 2.70 6.13 -10.49
N GLY A 159 1.87 5.27 -11.09
CA GLY A 159 0.41 5.35 -11.01
C GLY A 159 -0.11 5.17 -9.59
N ILE A 160 0.45 4.22 -8.83
CA ILE A 160 0.10 4.03 -7.41
C ILE A 160 0.56 5.21 -6.57
N GLN A 161 1.80 5.68 -6.75
CA GLN A 161 2.32 6.86 -6.03
C GLN A 161 1.43 8.09 -6.24
N SER A 162 1.06 8.36 -7.50
CA SER A 162 0.19 9.49 -7.88
C SER A 162 -1.23 9.38 -7.28
N LEU A 163 -1.78 8.16 -7.20
CA LEU A 163 -3.07 7.92 -6.54
C LEU A 163 -3.00 8.25 -5.04
N ILE A 164 -1.94 7.82 -4.36
CA ILE A 164 -1.78 8.03 -2.91
C ILE A 164 -1.49 9.49 -2.56
N GLU A 165 -0.72 10.18 -3.41
CA GLU A 165 -0.52 11.62 -3.33
C GLU A 165 -1.84 12.38 -3.41
N GLY A 166 -2.66 12.10 -4.44
CA GLY A 166 -3.97 12.71 -4.59
C GLY A 166 -4.96 12.32 -3.46
N LEU A 167 -4.93 11.07 -3.01
CA LEU A 167 -5.73 10.57 -1.88
C LEU A 167 -5.44 11.35 -0.60
N LEU A 168 -4.15 11.51 -0.26
CA LEU A 168 -3.72 12.25 0.92
C LEU A 168 -3.99 13.74 0.78
N GLN A 169 -3.84 14.32 -0.41
CA GLN A 169 -4.15 15.73 -0.65
C GLN A 169 -5.65 16.01 -0.51
N TYR A 170 -6.50 15.15 -1.06
CA TYR A 170 -7.96 15.28 -0.98
C TYR A 170 -8.50 15.07 0.44
N SER A 171 -7.98 14.07 1.14
CA SER A 171 -8.41 13.74 2.50
C SER A 171 -7.75 14.57 3.60
N TRP A 172 -6.83 15.48 3.24
CA TRP A 172 -6.11 16.28 4.22
C TRP A 172 -7.05 17.18 5.04
N PRO A 173 -6.83 17.30 6.36
CA PRO A 173 -7.65 18.20 7.17
C PRO A 173 -7.45 19.67 6.83
N SER A 174 -8.53 20.43 6.78
CA SER A 174 -8.52 21.87 6.50
C SER A 174 -8.00 22.73 7.66
N ASP A 175 -7.81 22.15 8.85
CA ASP A 175 -7.20 22.80 10.02
C ASP A 175 -5.66 22.60 10.08
N LYS A 176 -5.07 21.92 9.09
CA LYS A 176 -3.61 21.73 8.95
C LYS A 176 -3.08 22.51 7.75
N ALA A 177 -1.76 22.71 7.74
CA ALA A 177 -1.08 23.25 6.56
C ALA A 177 -1.32 22.33 5.34
N PRO A 178 -1.60 22.88 4.14
CA PRO A 178 -1.86 22.09 2.95
C PRO A 178 -0.59 21.35 2.51
N ILE A 179 -0.77 20.14 1.98
CA ILE A 179 0.34 19.33 1.46
C ILE A 179 0.56 19.57 -0.03
N ALA A 180 1.82 19.65 -0.42
CA ALA A 180 2.23 19.78 -1.82
C ALA A 180 2.50 18.40 -2.42
N VAL A 181 2.07 18.20 -3.66
CA VAL A 181 2.29 16.99 -4.47
C VAL A 181 2.90 17.41 -5.82
N PRO A 182 3.71 16.55 -6.48
CA PRO A 182 4.13 15.22 -6.06
C PRO A 182 5.08 15.27 -4.84
N PHE A 183 5.16 14.16 -4.11
CA PHE A 183 6.11 14.04 -2.99
C PHE A 183 7.52 13.78 -3.53
N PRO A 184 8.58 14.24 -2.84
CA PRO A 184 9.94 13.87 -3.22
C PRO A 184 10.15 12.36 -3.11
N SER A 185 11.02 11.81 -3.96
CA SER A 185 11.38 10.40 -3.97
C SER A 185 12.90 10.24 -3.87
N VAL A 186 13.36 9.20 -3.17
CA VAL A 186 14.77 8.77 -3.10
C VAL A 186 14.85 7.24 -3.19
N THR A 187 15.95 6.72 -3.69
CA THR A 187 16.21 5.27 -3.60
C THR A 187 16.55 4.87 -2.15
N PHE A 188 16.33 3.61 -1.80
CA PHE A 188 16.71 3.01 -0.52
C PHE A 188 18.22 3.17 -0.25
N ALA A 189 19.05 3.00 -1.28
CA ALA A 189 20.49 3.21 -1.20
C ALA A 189 20.84 4.67 -0.85
N GLU A 190 20.20 5.66 -1.49
CA GLU A 190 20.38 7.07 -1.16
C GLU A 190 19.83 7.43 0.23
N ALA A 191 18.72 6.82 0.66
CA ALA A 191 18.15 7.01 1.98
C ALA A 191 19.11 6.52 3.08
N LEU A 192 19.66 5.31 2.94
CA LEU A 192 20.69 4.79 3.85
C LEU A 192 22.00 5.60 3.79
N ALA A 193 22.48 5.98 2.61
CA ALA A 193 23.72 6.73 2.46
C ALA A 193 23.63 8.16 3.02
N THR A 194 22.50 8.84 2.79
CA THR A 194 22.28 10.26 3.15
C THR A 194 21.71 10.42 4.56
N TYR A 195 20.93 9.46 5.04
CA TYR A 195 20.19 9.58 6.29
C TYR A 195 20.37 8.39 7.26
N GLY A 196 21.01 7.29 6.86
CA GLY A 196 21.26 6.16 7.76
C GLY A 196 20.01 5.34 8.12
N THR A 197 18.88 5.60 7.45
CA THR A 197 17.61 4.89 7.61
C THR A 197 16.77 5.03 6.34
N ASP A 198 16.04 3.96 6.07
CA ASP A 198 14.88 3.80 5.20
C ASP A 198 13.70 4.76 5.50
N LYS A 199 13.58 5.27 6.74
CA LYS A 199 12.49 6.17 7.15
C LYS A 199 13.02 7.50 7.72
N PRO A 200 13.64 8.36 6.88
CA PRO A 200 14.25 9.60 7.35
C PRO A 200 13.21 10.66 7.70
N ASP A 201 13.41 11.37 8.82
CA ASP A 201 12.75 12.65 9.06
C ASP A 201 13.46 13.73 8.26
N THR A 202 12.81 14.20 7.20
CA THR A 202 13.33 15.17 6.23
C THR A 202 13.00 16.63 6.57
N ARG A 203 12.29 16.89 7.69
CA ARG A 203 11.96 18.26 8.13
C ARG A 203 13.18 19.10 8.50
N PHE A 204 14.30 18.45 8.82
CA PHE A 204 15.54 19.11 9.24
C PHE A 204 16.76 18.59 8.47
N GLY A 205 17.89 19.31 8.62
CA GLY A 205 19.15 19.01 7.95
C GLY A 205 19.94 17.85 8.55
N MET A 206 21.26 18.03 8.67
CA MET A 206 22.21 17.01 9.16
C MET A 206 22.24 15.73 8.29
N LYS A 207 22.30 15.91 6.97
CA LYS A 207 22.63 14.82 6.03
C LYS A 207 24.00 14.23 6.36
N ILE A 208 24.11 12.92 6.22
CA ILE A 208 25.38 12.19 6.21
C ILE A 208 26.09 12.53 4.90
N VAL A 209 27.38 12.85 5.00
CA VAL A 209 28.26 13.15 3.86
C VAL A 209 29.46 12.22 3.93
N ASP A 210 29.78 11.60 2.80
CA ASP A 210 31.04 10.87 2.66
C ASP A 210 32.18 11.86 2.44
N ILE A 211 33.24 11.76 3.24
CA ILE A 211 34.40 12.64 3.21
C ILE A 211 35.70 11.85 3.04
N SER A 212 35.62 10.55 2.70
CA SER A 212 36.76 9.64 2.54
C SER A 212 37.83 10.21 1.61
N ASP A 213 37.43 10.84 0.50
CA ASP A 213 38.35 11.44 -0.48
C ASP A 213 39.19 12.58 0.09
N ALA A 214 38.66 13.36 1.04
CA ALA A 214 39.41 14.43 1.70
C ALA A 214 40.51 13.91 2.64
N PHE A 215 40.38 12.66 3.10
CA PHE A 215 41.30 12.02 4.06
C PHE A 215 42.20 10.95 3.43
N ARG A 216 42.12 10.71 2.13
CA ARG A 216 42.91 9.69 1.41
C ARG A 216 44.43 9.76 1.68
N ASN A 217 44.95 10.97 1.91
CA ASN A 217 46.37 11.24 2.17
C ASN A 217 46.66 11.65 3.63
N THR A 218 45.79 11.29 4.59
CA THR A 218 45.98 11.66 6.01
C THR A 218 47.06 10.83 6.69
N GLU A 219 47.81 11.42 7.61
CA GLU A 219 48.78 10.70 8.47
C GLU A 219 48.15 10.25 9.80
N ILE A 220 46.86 10.54 10.04
CA ILE A 220 46.14 10.21 11.27
C ILE A 220 45.79 8.71 11.27
N GLY A 221 46.43 7.96 12.17
CA GLY A 221 46.33 6.48 12.26
C GLY A 221 44.91 5.93 12.14
N PHE A 222 43.99 6.33 13.02
CA PHE A 222 42.62 5.76 13.02
C PHE A 222 41.84 6.00 11.71
N LEU A 223 42.14 7.08 10.97
CA LEU A 223 41.54 7.35 9.66
C LEU A 223 42.17 6.48 8.57
N GLN A 224 43.47 6.24 8.62
CA GLN A 224 44.15 5.28 7.75
C GLN A 224 43.67 3.84 8.01
N ASP A 225 43.52 3.45 9.28
CA ASP A 225 42.98 2.15 9.67
C ASP A 225 41.54 1.95 9.18
N ALA A 226 40.73 3.02 9.16
CA ALA A 226 39.40 3.01 8.56
C ALA A 226 39.46 2.84 7.02
N LEU A 227 40.30 3.61 6.31
CA LEU A 227 40.43 3.60 4.85
C LEU A 227 41.16 2.38 4.27
N SER A 228 41.99 1.69 5.07
CA SER A 228 42.74 0.50 4.65
C SER A 228 41.86 -0.72 4.36
N LYS A 229 40.61 -0.71 4.85
CA LYS A 229 39.63 -1.80 4.68
C LYS A 229 38.99 -1.73 3.30
N THR A 230 38.72 -2.88 2.69
CA THR A 230 38.15 -3.00 1.32
C THR A 230 36.78 -2.35 1.11
N GLN A 231 36.04 -2.09 2.19
CA GLN A 231 34.79 -1.29 2.20
C GLN A 231 34.85 -0.14 3.23
N GLY A 232 36.06 0.32 3.56
CA GLY A 232 36.31 1.36 4.54
C GLY A 232 35.87 2.74 4.03
N THR A 233 35.02 3.43 4.81
CA THR A 233 34.61 4.81 4.53
C THR A 233 34.74 5.70 5.77
N ILE A 234 34.94 7.00 5.53
CA ILE A 234 34.84 8.06 6.54
C ILE A 234 33.62 8.91 6.18
N LYS A 235 32.61 8.91 7.05
CA LYS A 235 31.39 9.70 6.90
C LYS A 235 31.21 10.63 8.08
N ALA A 236 30.58 11.79 7.87
CA ALA A 236 30.27 12.73 8.93
C ALA A 236 28.88 13.37 8.76
N ILE A 237 28.38 13.96 9.84
CA ILE A 237 27.21 14.83 9.85
C ILE A 237 27.62 16.24 10.30
N ARG A 238 27.09 17.27 9.64
CA ARG A 238 27.26 18.66 10.09
C ARG A 238 26.08 19.06 10.97
N ILE A 239 26.37 19.39 12.23
CA ILE A 239 25.38 19.89 13.18
C ILE A 239 25.32 21.43 13.06
N PRO A 240 24.26 22.04 12.48
CA PRO A 240 24.13 23.49 12.39
C PRO A 240 23.98 24.11 13.78
N GLU A 241 24.61 25.27 14.01
CA GLU A 241 24.66 25.98 15.31
C GLU A 241 25.15 25.14 16.52
N GLY A 242 25.68 23.93 16.30
CA GLY A 242 26.05 22.99 17.37
C GLY A 242 27.03 23.58 18.39
N ALA A 243 28.05 24.30 17.93
CA ALA A 243 29.05 24.96 18.78
C ALA A 243 28.47 26.04 19.72
N LYS A 244 27.29 26.58 19.41
CA LYS A 244 26.61 27.64 20.20
C LYS A 244 25.62 27.07 21.21
N TYR A 245 24.91 26.00 20.86
CA TYR A 245 23.82 25.44 21.67
C TYR A 245 24.21 24.20 22.48
N LEU A 246 25.11 23.35 21.96
CA LEU A 246 25.54 22.13 22.65
C LEU A 246 26.61 22.46 23.69
N LYS A 247 26.45 21.94 24.91
CA LYS A 247 27.44 22.03 25.98
C LYS A 247 28.36 20.81 25.94
N ARG A 248 29.54 20.89 26.55
CA ARG A 248 30.49 19.75 26.62
C ARG A 248 29.84 18.44 27.10
N LYS A 249 28.95 18.51 28.10
CA LYS A 249 28.18 17.34 28.58
C LYS A 249 27.25 16.70 27.53
N ASP A 250 26.74 17.50 26.59
CA ASP A 250 25.89 17.02 25.51
C ASP A 250 26.75 16.31 24.44
N ILE A 251 27.98 16.81 24.21
CA ILE A 251 28.98 16.15 23.36
C ILE A 251 29.43 14.81 23.97
N GLU A 252 29.72 14.75 25.27
CA GLU A 252 30.05 13.47 25.94
C GLU A 252 28.90 12.45 25.89
N ARG A 253 27.64 12.92 25.91
CA ARG A 253 26.47 12.05 25.68
C ARG A 253 26.46 11.48 24.25
N ILE A 254 26.72 12.31 23.23
CA ILE A 254 26.84 11.88 21.82
C ILE A 254 27.98 10.85 21.68
N ARG A 255 29.14 11.09 22.32
CA ARG A 255 30.26 10.13 22.36
C ARG A 255 29.86 8.79 22.96
N LYS A 256 29.12 8.79 24.07
CA LYS A 256 28.66 7.56 24.72
C LYS A 256 27.67 6.77 23.84
N SER A 257 26.68 7.46 23.26
CA SER A 257 25.68 6.88 22.34
C SER A 257 26.32 6.20 21.12
N ALA A 258 27.49 6.68 20.70
CA ALA A 258 28.22 6.13 19.57
C ALA A 258 28.92 4.79 19.83
N ALA A 259 29.22 4.45 21.09
CA ALA A 259 29.92 3.21 21.44
C ALA A 259 29.07 1.94 21.20
N ASP A 260 27.75 2.08 21.15
CA ASP A 260 26.79 0.96 21.14
C ASP A 260 26.43 0.45 19.71
N HIS A 261 27.19 0.83 18.67
CA HIS A 261 26.77 0.66 17.26
C HIS A 261 27.86 0.17 16.30
N PHE A 262 27.56 -0.89 15.54
CA PHE A 262 28.49 -1.53 14.60
C PHE A 262 28.46 -1.00 13.14
N ASN A 263 27.38 -0.34 12.70
CA ASN A 263 27.22 0.17 11.33
C ASN A 263 27.29 1.70 11.31
N GLN A 264 28.24 2.27 10.55
CA GLN A 264 28.48 3.72 10.46
C GLN A 264 27.25 4.53 10.01
N CYS A 265 26.51 4.06 8.99
CA CYS A 265 25.34 4.77 8.49
C CYS A 265 24.19 4.73 9.51
N THR A 266 23.92 3.56 10.10
CA THR A 266 22.90 3.41 11.16
C THR A 266 23.25 4.25 12.40
N LEU A 267 24.53 4.28 12.78
CA LEU A 267 25.05 5.12 13.86
C LEU A 267 24.79 6.60 13.58
N LEU A 268 25.27 7.14 12.45
CA LEU A 268 25.10 8.55 12.11
C LEU A 268 23.62 8.92 11.90
N GLY A 269 22.79 7.99 11.42
CA GLY A 269 21.34 8.15 11.32
C GLY A 269 20.65 8.33 12.67
N LYS A 270 21.06 7.55 13.69
CA LYS A 270 20.60 7.71 15.08
C LYS A 270 21.16 8.98 15.74
N LEU A 271 22.46 9.26 15.56
CA LEU A 271 23.09 10.45 16.12
C LEU A 271 22.48 11.74 15.55
N ARG A 272 22.05 11.78 14.28
CA ARG A 272 21.27 12.90 13.73
C ARG A 272 20.04 13.20 14.60
N LEU A 273 19.26 12.18 14.94
CA LEU A 273 18.02 12.33 15.71
C LEU A 273 18.32 12.79 17.15
N GLU A 274 19.31 12.19 17.80
CA GLU A 274 19.74 12.62 19.14
C GLU A 274 20.31 14.05 19.16
N CYS A 275 21.04 14.46 18.12
CA CYS A 275 21.49 15.84 17.97
C CYS A 275 20.32 16.81 17.78
N ALA A 276 19.27 16.42 17.05
CA ALA A 276 18.06 17.22 16.94
C ALA A 276 17.33 17.35 18.29
N ASP A 277 17.14 16.24 19.01
CA ASP A 277 16.56 16.25 20.37
C ASP A 277 17.36 17.17 21.32
N LEU A 278 18.69 17.11 21.27
CA LEU A 278 19.59 17.92 22.10
C LEU A 278 19.50 19.41 21.76
N LEU A 279 19.46 19.79 20.48
CA LEU A 279 19.31 21.18 20.06
C LEU A 279 17.91 21.73 20.37
N GLU A 280 16.87 20.90 20.26
CA GLU A 280 15.49 21.28 20.60
C GLU A 280 15.32 21.50 22.11
N MET A 281 15.91 20.64 22.96
CA MET A 281 16.00 20.89 24.41
C MET A 281 16.80 22.14 24.79
N ARG A 282 17.55 22.74 23.85
CA ARG A 282 18.30 23.99 24.01
C ARG A 282 17.57 25.20 23.39
N GLY A 283 16.35 25.02 22.87
CA GLY A 283 15.50 26.09 22.35
C GLY A 283 15.66 26.40 20.86
N MET A 284 16.34 25.56 20.08
CA MET A 284 16.20 25.58 18.62
C MET A 284 14.90 24.88 18.21
N VAL A 285 14.25 25.32 17.13
CA VAL A 285 13.15 24.55 16.52
C VAL A 285 13.68 23.95 15.22
N LEU A 286 13.85 22.62 15.19
CA LEU A 286 14.31 21.90 14.00
C LEU A 286 13.16 21.11 13.35
N ARG A 287 12.41 20.33 14.15
CA ARG A 287 11.26 19.54 13.69
C ARG A 287 9.96 20.21 14.11
N ASP A 288 9.53 21.22 13.34
CA ASP A 288 8.23 21.87 13.57
C ASP A 288 7.08 20.83 13.47
N PRO A 289 6.24 20.67 14.53
CA PRO A 289 5.07 19.80 14.50
C PRO A 289 3.97 20.25 13.53
N ALA A 290 3.95 21.52 13.10
CA ALA A 290 3.01 22.04 12.11
C ALA A 290 3.41 21.69 10.66
N VAL A 291 4.66 21.23 10.44
CA VAL A 291 5.19 20.87 9.13
C VAL A 291 5.10 19.36 8.90
N PHE A 292 4.58 19.00 7.73
CA PHE A 292 4.44 17.62 7.27
C PHE A 292 5.34 17.40 6.06
N SER A 293 6.37 16.57 6.23
CA SER A 293 7.35 16.25 5.20
C SER A 293 7.17 14.79 4.78
N PHE A 294 6.60 14.62 3.59
CA PHE A 294 6.43 13.33 2.94
C PHE A 294 7.68 12.98 2.11
N LEU A 295 7.96 11.70 1.98
CA LEU A 295 9.03 11.16 1.14
C LEU A 295 8.67 9.75 0.67
N TRP A 296 8.75 9.50 -0.63
CA TRP A 296 8.81 8.15 -1.16
C TRP A 296 10.22 7.58 -1.04
N VAL A 297 10.34 6.37 -0.53
CA VAL A 297 11.55 5.55 -0.64
C VAL A 297 11.24 4.40 -1.59
N VAL A 298 12.14 4.15 -2.54
CA VAL A 298 11.95 3.20 -3.65
C VAL A 298 13.20 2.34 -3.87
N ASP A 299 13.21 1.41 -4.81
CA ASP A 299 14.41 0.62 -5.19
C ASP A 299 15.01 -0.18 -4.01
N PHE A 300 14.17 -0.68 -3.12
CA PHE A 300 14.59 -1.56 -2.03
C PHE A 300 15.20 -2.87 -2.57
N PRO A 301 16.11 -3.53 -1.84
CA PRO A 301 16.54 -4.89 -2.16
C PRO A 301 15.31 -5.82 -2.21
N LEU A 302 15.34 -6.85 -3.06
CA LEU A 302 14.28 -7.86 -3.11
C LEU A 302 14.46 -8.92 -2.01
N PHE A 303 15.71 -9.23 -1.68
CA PHE A 303 16.10 -10.24 -0.70
C PHE A 303 17.06 -9.67 0.34
N LEU A 304 17.01 -10.22 1.55
CA LEU A 304 17.98 -10.01 2.61
C LEU A 304 18.51 -11.37 3.08
N PRO A 305 19.74 -11.45 3.61
CA PRO A 305 20.23 -12.66 4.27
C PRO A 305 19.52 -12.83 5.63
N LYS A 306 19.05 -14.04 5.93
CA LYS A 306 18.40 -14.34 7.23
C LYS A 306 19.34 -14.09 8.41
N GLU A 307 18.83 -13.51 9.50
CA GLU A 307 19.63 -13.25 10.71
C GLU A 307 20.25 -14.52 11.31
N GLU A 308 19.48 -15.61 11.36
CA GLU A 308 19.91 -16.89 11.95
C GLU A 308 20.79 -17.74 11.00
N SER A 309 20.65 -17.52 9.70
CA SER A 309 21.32 -18.31 8.66
C SER A 309 21.71 -17.46 7.45
N PRO A 310 22.79 -16.65 7.52
CA PRO A 310 23.14 -15.65 6.49
C PRO A 310 23.50 -16.20 5.09
N ARG A 311 23.45 -17.52 4.88
CA ARG A 311 23.56 -18.18 3.57
C ARG A 311 22.20 -18.46 2.92
N GLU A 312 21.12 -18.22 3.64
CA GLU A 312 19.75 -18.30 3.15
C GLU A 312 19.18 -16.91 3.00
N LEU A 313 18.31 -16.76 2.00
CA LEU A 313 17.62 -15.51 1.73
C LEU A 313 16.22 -15.54 2.33
N GLU A 314 15.77 -14.36 2.75
CA GLU A 314 14.38 -14.03 3.04
C GLU A 314 13.94 -12.86 2.14
N SER A 315 12.63 -12.72 1.93
CA SER A 315 12.10 -11.57 1.18
C SER A 315 12.23 -10.29 2.00
N ALA A 316 12.78 -9.22 1.43
CA ALA A 316 12.99 -7.95 2.14
C ALA A 316 11.68 -7.24 2.56
N HIS A 317 10.55 -7.60 1.93
CA HIS A 317 9.22 -7.07 2.24
C HIS A 317 8.18 -8.20 2.32
N HIS A 318 7.95 -8.92 1.21
CA HIS A 318 7.13 -10.13 1.16
C HIS A 318 7.47 -10.95 -0.11
N PRO A 319 7.21 -12.28 -0.16
CA PRO A 319 7.61 -13.14 -1.28
C PRO A 319 6.92 -12.85 -2.63
N PHE A 320 5.87 -12.03 -2.66
CA PHE A 320 5.11 -11.68 -3.88
C PHE A 320 5.59 -10.41 -4.59
N THR A 321 6.67 -9.77 -4.13
CA THR A 321 7.15 -8.49 -4.67
C THR A 321 7.86 -8.71 -6.01
N ALA A 322 7.52 -7.91 -7.03
CA ALA A 322 8.17 -7.97 -8.33
C ALA A 322 9.65 -7.50 -8.26
N PRO A 323 10.58 -8.20 -8.94
CA PRO A 323 11.94 -7.71 -9.15
C PRO A 323 11.92 -6.45 -10.00
N HIS A 324 12.88 -5.55 -9.78
CA HIS A 324 13.11 -4.40 -10.65
C HIS A 324 13.44 -4.89 -12.08
N PRO A 325 12.78 -4.39 -13.15
CA PRO A 325 12.93 -4.97 -14.50
C PRO A 325 14.37 -5.00 -15.05
N GLY A 326 15.22 -4.05 -14.66
CA GLY A 326 16.63 -4.02 -15.04
C GLY A 326 17.47 -5.14 -14.39
N ASP A 327 16.98 -5.74 -13.31
CA ASP A 327 17.76 -6.57 -12.38
C ASP A 327 17.33 -8.05 -12.46
N ILE A 328 16.30 -8.38 -13.25
CA ILE A 328 15.77 -9.75 -13.42
C ILE A 328 16.87 -10.75 -13.77
N HIS A 329 17.85 -10.34 -14.60
CA HIS A 329 18.97 -11.19 -15.00
C HIS A 329 19.89 -11.61 -13.83
N LEU A 330 19.88 -10.87 -12.72
CA LEU A 330 20.67 -11.15 -11.52
C LEU A 330 20.02 -12.19 -10.60
N LEU A 331 18.72 -12.50 -10.77
CA LEU A 331 18.00 -13.48 -9.92
C LEU A 331 18.70 -14.84 -9.86
N CYS A 332 19.27 -15.29 -10.97
CA CYS A 332 19.93 -16.59 -11.07
C CYS A 332 21.44 -16.57 -10.75
N SER A 333 22.07 -15.38 -10.72
CA SER A 333 23.53 -15.25 -10.58
C SER A 333 23.96 -14.58 -9.28
N GLU A 334 23.29 -13.48 -8.90
CA GLU A 334 23.61 -12.64 -7.75
C GLU A 334 22.30 -12.12 -7.10
N PRO A 335 21.43 -12.99 -6.56
CA PRO A 335 20.09 -12.61 -6.09
C PRO A 335 20.11 -11.52 -5.01
N GLU A 336 21.14 -11.45 -4.16
CA GLU A 336 21.34 -10.41 -3.15
C GLU A 336 21.45 -8.98 -3.74
N LYS A 337 21.80 -8.84 -5.03
CA LYS A 337 21.91 -7.55 -5.72
C LYS A 337 20.62 -7.13 -6.44
N VAL A 338 19.60 -7.98 -6.46
CA VAL A 338 18.34 -7.70 -7.16
C VAL A 338 17.55 -6.65 -6.39
N ARG A 339 17.32 -5.48 -7.00
CA ARG A 339 16.33 -4.53 -6.48
C ARG A 339 14.90 -5.01 -6.76
N SER A 340 13.96 -4.44 -6.03
CA SER A 340 12.54 -4.72 -6.12
C SER A 340 11.74 -3.50 -6.58
N GLN A 341 10.50 -3.73 -7.00
CA GLN A 341 9.49 -2.69 -7.18
C GLN A 341 8.69 -2.44 -5.88
N HIS A 342 9.37 -2.48 -4.73
CA HIS A 342 8.82 -2.08 -3.42
C HIS A 342 9.05 -0.59 -3.18
N TYR A 343 8.09 0.04 -2.50
CA TYR A 343 8.07 1.45 -2.19
C TYR A 343 7.35 1.71 -0.85
N ASP A 344 7.96 2.57 -0.03
CA ASP A 344 7.42 3.02 1.24
C ASP A 344 7.16 4.52 1.23
N LEU A 345 6.06 4.92 1.85
CA LEU A 345 5.72 6.31 2.11
C LEU A 345 6.08 6.68 3.55
N VAL A 346 7.02 7.62 3.68
CA VAL A 346 7.50 8.13 4.96
C VAL A 346 6.92 9.52 5.19
N LEU A 347 6.43 9.76 6.41
CA LEU A 347 5.98 11.06 6.89
C LEU A 347 6.72 11.37 8.21
N ASN A 348 7.46 12.47 8.25
CA ASN A 348 8.12 12.97 9.48
C ASN A 348 8.98 11.90 10.20
N GLY A 349 9.67 11.04 9.43
CA GLY A 349 10.51 9.94 9.96
C GLY A 349 9.75 8.71 10.44
N SER A 350 8.44 8.64 10.17
CA SER A 350 7.64 7.43 10.36
C SER A 350 7.14 6.92 9.01
N GLU A 351 7.36 5.64 8.76
CA GLU A 351 6.64 4.90 7.72
C GLU A 351 5.14 4.97 8.00
N ILE A 352 4.35 5.44 7.03
CA ILE A 352 2.88 5.52 7.11
C ILE A 352 2.18 4.56 6.14
N GLY A 353 2.93 3.92 5.25
CA GLY A 353 2.45 2.82 4.42
C GLY A 353 3.52 2.29 3.49
N GLY A 354 3.33 1.05 3.05
CA GLY A 354 4.26 0.31 2.21
C GLY A 354 3.54 -0.56 1.19
N GLY A 355 4.18 -0.80 0.06
CA GLY A 355 3.55 -1.46 -1.07
C GLY A 355 4.52 -1.87 -2.16
N SER A 356 4.08 -2.76 -3.05
CA SER A 356 4.88 -3.17 -4.20
C SER A 356 4.02 -3.53 -5.41
N ILE A 357 4.65 -3.50 -6.59
CA ILE A 357 4.14 -4.24 -7.75
C ILE A 357 4.29 -5.73 -7.46
N ARG A 358 3.29 -6.53 -7.84
CA ARG A 358 3.26 -7.97 -7.57
C ARG A 358 3.79 -8.77 -8.74
N ILE A 359 4.37 -9.92 -8.43
CA ILE A 359 4.67 -10.95 -9.43
C ILE A 359 3.33 -11.52 -9.93
N HIS A 360 3.09 -11.39 -11.23
CA HIS A 360 1.94 -11.99 -11.91
C HIS A 360 2.33 -13.20 -12.77
N ASP A 361 3.63 -13.41 -13.00
CA ASP A 361 4.18 -14.57 -13.68
C ASP A 361 4.33 -15.76 -12.72
N ALA A 362 3.63 -16.85 -13.01
CA ALA A 362 3.54 -18.01 -12.13
C ALA A 362 4.81 -18.89 -12.16
N GLU A 363 5.67 -18.79 -13.18
CA GLU A 363 6.94 -19.51 -13.25
C GLU A 363 8.00 -18.79 -12.40
N LEU A 364 8.09 -17.47 -12.54
CA LEU A 364 8.92 -16.59 -11.71
C LEU A 364 8.56 -16.70 -10.23
N GLN A 365 7.26 -16.68 -9.88
CA GLN A 365 6.83 -16.83 -8.50
C GLN A 365 7.22 -18.19 -7.91
N ARG A 366 7.14 -19.28 -8.70
CA ARG A 366 7.61 -20.61 -8.29
C ARG A 366 9.12 -20.64 -8.07
N TYR A 367 9.89 -20.07 -8.99
CA TYR A 367 11.35 -20.00 -8.88
C TYR A 367 11.79 -19.26 -7.60
N ILE A 368 11.19 -18.10 -7.33
CA ILE A 368 11.48 -17.32 -6.12
C ILE A 368 11.13 -18.11 -4.85
N LEU A 369 9.92 -18.68 -4.77
CA LEU A 369 9.49 -19.45 -3.60
C LEU A 369 10.31 -20.72 -3.38
N GLN A 370 10.51 -21.55 -4.41
CA GLN A 370 11.11 -22.88 -4.27
C GLN A 370 12.63 -22.84 -4.25
N THR A 371 13.26 -21.99 -5.07
CA THR A 371 14.70 -22.02 -5.30
C THR A 371 15.45 -20.98 -4.45
N LEU A 372 14.92 -19.75 -4.35
CA LEU A 372 15.60 -18.67 -3.62
C LEU A 372 15.22 -18.65 -2.13
N LEU A 373 13.92 -18.71 -1.81
CA LEU A 373 13.40 -18.59 -0.44
C LEU A 373 13.20 -19.95 0.27
N LYS A 374 13.12 -21.05 -0.50
CA LYS A 374 12.86 -22.43 -0.03
C LYS A 374 11.55 -22.59 0.77
N GLU A 375 10.52 -21.83 0.43
CA GLU A 375 9.21 -21.87 1.11
C GLU A 375 8.36 -23.10 0.72
N ASP A 376 7.49 -23.55 1.63
CA ASP A 376 6.53 -24.62 1.32
C ASP A 376 5.41 -24.11 0.40
N VAL A 377 5.61 -24.35 -0.90
CA VAL A 377 4.66 -24.04 -1.97
C VAL A 377 3.30 -24.73 -1.79
N LYS A 378 3.15 -25.80 -1.01
CA LYS A 378 1.82 -26.37 -0.73
C LYS A 378 0.90 -25.35 -0.07
N LEU A 379 1.43 -24.52 0.83
CA LEU A 379 0.68 -23.46 1.53
C LEU A 379 0.18 -22.36 0.58
N LEU A 380 0.89 -22.10 -0.54
CA LEU A 380 0.58 -21.06 -1.53
C LEU A 380 0.05 -21.62 -2.87
N SER A 381 -0.18 -22.93 -2.95
CA SER A 381 -0.62 -23.63 -4.17
C SER A 381 -1.91 -23.08 -4.80
N HIS A 382 -2.85 -22.59 -3.98
CA HIS A 382 -4.08 -21.93 -4.43
C HIS A 382 -3.80 -20.59 -5.15
N LEU A 383 -2.83 -19.82 -4.67
CA LEU A 383 -2.44 -18.53 -5.25
C LEU A 383 -1.64 -18.75 -6.54
N LEU A 384 -0.68 -19.67 -6.55
CA LEU A 384 0.06 -20.02 -7.77
C LEU A 384 -0.87 -20.52 -8.88
N LYS A 385 -1.85 -21.37 -8.53
CA LYS A 385 -2.86 -21.83 -9.48
C LYS A 385 -3.73 -20.68 -10.01
N ALA A 386 -3.99 -19.65 -9.20
CA ALA A 386 -4.68 -18.45 -9.67
C ALA A 386 -3.82 -17.63 -10.65
N LEU A 387 -2.51 -17.53 -10.42
CA LEU A 387 -1.58 -16.90 -11.37
C LEU A 387 -1.57 -17.63 -12.73
N ASP A 388 -1.56 -18.97 -12.73
CA ASP A 388 -1.61 -19.79 -13.96
C ASP A 388 -2.86 -19.53 -14.83
N TYR A 389 -3.98 -19.10 -14.22
CA TYR A 389 -5.22 -18.78 -14.95
C TYR A 389 -5.21 -17.38 -15.61
N GLY A 390 -4.09 -16.67 -15.55
CA GLY A 390 -3.90 -15.38 -16.22
C GLY A 390 -4.08 -14.19 -15.29
N ALA A 391 -3.21 -14.07 -14.28
CA ALA A 391 -3.15 -12.86 -13.47
C ALA A 391 -2.76 -11.63 -14.30
N PRO A 392 -3.47 -10.49 -14.17
CA PRO A 392 -3.03 -9.24 -14.78
C PRO A 392 -1.76 -8.73 -14.07
N PRO A 393 -0.94 -7.88 -14.71
CA PRO A 393 0.02 -7.05 -13.99
C PRO A 393 -0.74 -6.23 -12.94
N HIS A 394 -0.34 -6.28 -11.68
CA HIS A 394 -1.03 -5.61 -10.59
C HIS A 394 -0.07 -5.18 -9.49
N GLY A 395 -0.51 -4.23 -8.66
CA GLY A 395 0.27 -3.70 -7.56
C GLY A 395 -0.62 -2.96 -6.56
N GLY A 396 -0.07 -2.67 -5.38
CA GLY A 396 -0.84 -1.99 -4.36
C GLY A 396 -0.01 -1.55 -3.16
N ILE A 397 -0.70 -1.01 -2.16
CA ILE A 397 -0.12 -0.36 -1.00
C ILE A 397 -1.07 -0.46 0.19
N ALA A 398 -0.52 -0.62 1.40
CA ALA A 398 -1.25 -0.58 2.65
C ALA A 398 -0.82 0.65 3.45
N LEU A 399 -1.74 1.59 3.73
CA LEU A 399 -1.49 2.72 4.62
C LEU A 399 -1.87 2.35 6.06
N GLY A 400 -0.96 2.54 7.01
CA GLY A 400 -1.19 2.36 8.44
C GLY A 400 -2.02 3.50 9.02
N LEU A 401 -3.35 3.38 8.96
CA LEU A 401 -4.29 4.44 9.35
C LEU A 401 -4.05 4.96 10.77
N ASP A 402 -3.82 4.06 11.74
CA ASP A 402 -3.57 4.46 13.14
C ASP A 402 -2.32 5.33 13.28
N ARG A 403 -1.27 5.07 12.48
CA ARG A 403 -0.03 5.86 12.46
C ARG A 403 -0.25 7.21 11.78
N LEU A 404 -0.92 7.21 10.63
CA LEU A 404 -1.23 8.44 9.88
C LEU A 404 -2.04 9.43 10.74
N ILE A 405 -3.14 8.99 11.34
CA ILE A 405 -3.97 9.87 12.19
C ILE A 405 -3.21 10.33 13.44
N CYS A 406 -2.36 9.48 14.03
CA CYS A 406 -1.50 9.87 15.16
C CYS A 406 -0.56 11.02 14.80
N LEU A 407 0.08 10.96 13.64
CA LEU A 407 0.99 12.02 13.15
C LEU A 407 0.21 13.32 12.83
N VAL A 408 -0.92 13.21 12.14
CA VAL A 408 -1.75 14.37 11.71
C VAL A 408 -2.41 15.08 12.91
N THR A 409 -2.81 14.34 13.94
CA THR A 409 -3.33 14.92 15.20
C THR A 409 -2.23 15.48 16.10
N GLY A 410 -0.96 15.10 15.88
CA GLY A 410 0.13 15.37 16.83
C GLY A 410 0.01 14.58 18.14
N ALA A 411 -0.71 13.46 18.14
CA ALA A 411 -0.93 12.64 19.33
C ALA A 411 0.37 11.93 19.76
N PRO A 412 0.62 11.77 21.08
CA PRO A 412 1.85 11.16 21.59
C PRO A 412 1.88 9.62 21.42
N SER A 413 0.75 8.99 21.10
CA SER A 413 0.63 7.55 20.90
C SER A 413 -0.55 7.23 19.98
N ILE A 414 -0.43 6.17 19.19
CA ILE A 414 -1.54 5.62 18.38
C ILE A 414 -2.75 5.25 19.24
N ARG A 415 -2.58 4.99 20.54
CA ARG A 415 -3.68 4.75 21.49
C ARG A 415 -4.61 5.97 21.63
N ASP A 416 -4.11 7.17 21.41
CA ASP A 416 -4.91 8.40 21.48
C ASP A 416 -5.75 8.67 20.23
N VAL A 417 -5.61 7.87 19.17
CA VAL A 417 -6.44 7.93 17.95
C VAL A 417 -7.26 6.67 17.70
N ILE A 418 -7.23 5.72 18.64
CA ILE A 418 -8.04 4.48 18.67
C ILE A 418 -9.12 4.63 19.76
N ALA A 419 -10.34 4.16 19.52
CA ALA A 419 -11.44 4.31 20.49
C ALA A 419 -11.17 3.54 21.79
N PHE A 420 -10.87 2.24 21.69
CA PHE A 420 -10.64 1.32 22.82
C PHE A 420 -9.32 0.55 22.62
N PRO A 421 -8.16 1.23 22.73
CA PRO A 421 -6.85 0.63 22.51
C PRO A 421 -6.47 -0.33 23.65
N LYS A 422 -5.52 -1.20 23.36
CA LYS A 422 -4.91 -2.09 24.36
C LYS A 422 -3.69 -1.43 24.99
N SER A 423 -3.50 -1.70 26.28
CA SER A 423 -2.30 -1.31 27.03
C SER A 423 -1.03 -1.87 26.39
N PHE A 424 0.14 -1.47 26.90
CA PHE A 424 1.42 -1.99 26.40
C PHE A 424 1.45 -3.53 26.33
N ARG A 425 0.94 -4.24 27.35
CA ARG A 425 0.93 -5.72 27.37
C ARG A 425 -0.13 -6.37 26.46
N GLY A 426 -0.83 -5.62 25.61
CA GLY A 426 -1.95 -6.12 24.81
C GLY A 426 -3.26 -6.30 25.59
N HIS A 427 -3.29 -5.98 26.88
CA HIS A 427 -4.49 -6.12 27.73
C HIS A 427 -5.41 -4.89 27.60
N ASP A 428 -6.72 -5.13 27.61
CA ASP A 428 -7.77 -4.13 27.76
C ASP A 428 -8.05 -3.87 29.26
N LEU A 429 -7.67 -2.69 29.75
CA LEU A 429 -7.82 -2.34 31.16
C LEU A 429 -9.26 -1.97 31.55
N MET A 430 -10.16 -1.79 30.58
CA MET A 430 -11.57 -1.49 30.82
C MET A 430 -12.39 -2.78 30.98
N SER A 431 -12.10 -3.80 30.17
CA SER A 431 -12.82 -5.08 30.18
C SER A 431 -12.07 -6.24 30.85
N ASN A 432 -10.85 -6.01 31.35
CA ASN A 432 -9.95 -7.04 31.89
C ASN A 432 -9.61 -8.16 30.89
N ALA A 433 -9.60 -7.87 29.58
CA ALA A 433 -9.29 -8.87 28.55
C ALA A 433 -7.79 -8.88 28.19
N PRO A 434 -7.17 -10.02 27.83
CA PRO A 434 -7.75 -11.37 27.87
C PRO A 434 -7.95 -11.88 29.31
N ASP A 435 -8.93 -12.76 29.50
CA ASP A 435 -9.26 -13.39 30.79
C ASP A 435 -9.29 -14.91 30.61
N SER A 436 -9.37 -15.64 31.72
CA SER A 436 -9.51 -17.09 31.76
C SER A 436 -10.92 -17.54 31.40
N ILE A 437 -11.04 -18.70 30.75
CA ILE A 437 -12.33 -19.33 30.40
C ILE A 437 -12.48 -20.69 31.09
N PRO A 438 -13.71 -21.08 31.50
CA PRO A 438 -13.96 -22.38 32.12
C PRO A 438 -13.62 -23.57 31.22
N SER A 439 -13.31 -24.70 31.85
CA SER A 439 -12.87 -25.93 31.15
C SER A 439 -13.95 -26.52 30.22
N GLU A 440 -15.21 -26.31 30.56
CA GLU A 440 -16.39 -26.73 29.81
C GLU A 440 -16.55 -25.98 28.50
N ASP A 441 -16.16 -24.70 28.44
CA ASP A 441 -16.22 -23.87 27.23
C ASP A 441 -15.08 -24.19 26.24
N LEU A 442 -14.02 -24.88 26.70
CA LEU A 442 -12.95 -25.40 25.84
C LEU A 442 -13.35 -26.69 25.10
N LYS A 443 -14.24 -27.51 25.69
CA LYS A 443 -14.63 -28.83 25.14
C LYS A 443 -15.16 -28.78 23.69
N PRO A 444 -16.01 -27.81 23.29
CA PRO A 444 -16.50 -27.72 21.90
C PRO A 444 -15.42 -27.40 20.87
N TYR A 445 -14.21 -27.05 21.29
CA TYR A 445 -13.07 -26.74 20.42
C TYR A 445 -12.00 -27.84 20.46
N HIS A 446 -12.21 -28.91 21.23
CA HIS A 446 -11.31 -30.07 21.33
C HIS A 446 -9.87 -29.70 21.74
N ILE A 447 -9.76 -28.72 22.64
CA ILE A 447 -8.49 -28.25 23.20
C ILE A 447 -8.45 -28.41 24.72
N GLN A 448 -7.27 -28.73 25.23
CA GLN A 448 -6.99 -28.79 26.67
C GLN A 448 -5.87 -27.80 27.01
N VAL A 449 -5.96 -27.20 28.18
CA VAL A 449 -4.97 -26.25 28.72
C VAL A 449 -4.09 -26.98 29.74
N SER A 450 -2.80 -27.16 29.43
CA SER A 450 -1.84 -27.72 30.40
C SER A 450 -0.89 -26.66 30.95
N ALA A 451 -0.76 -26.60 32.29
CA ALA A 451 0.39 -25.98 32.93
C ALA A 451 1.67 -26.78 32.61
N VAL A 452 2.80 -26.08 32.48
CA VAL A 452 4.06 -26.63 31.95
C VAL A 452 4.63 -27.76 32.82
N LEU A 453 4.93 -28.91 32.22
CA LEU A 453 5.81 -29.94 32.79
C LEU A 453 7.24 -29.78 32.26
N ASP A 454 8.22 -30.15 33.08
CA ASP A 454 9.65 -29.94 32.82
C ASP A 454 10.19 -30.90 31.76
N ILE A 455 10.44 -30.41 30.53
CA ILE A 455 11.05 -31.19 29.44
C ILE A 455 12.57 -31.24 29.61
N ARG A 456 13.03 -31.77 30.76
CA ARG A 456 14.44 -32.05 31.06
C ARG A 456 14.71 -33.43 31.71
N GLU A 457 13.67 -34.21 32.00
CA GLU A 457 13.79 -35.58 32.55
C GLU A 457 13.49 -36.69 31.52
N LEU A 458 13.53 -36.38 30.22
CA LEU A 458 13.62 -37.40 29.18
C LEU A 458 15.09 -37.68 28.84
N SER A 459 15.74 -38.47 29.69
CA SER A 459 16.97 -39.17 29.31
C SER A 459 16.68 -40.04 28.07
N PRO A 460 17.57 -40.06 27.06
CA PRO A 460 17.42 -41.01 25.96
C PRO A 460 17.48 -42.45 26.52
N PRO A 461 16.61 -43.37 26.08
CA PRO A 461 16.69 -44.75 26.52
C PRO A 461 18.01 -45.37 26.06
N GLU A 462 18.70 -46.05 26.98
CA GLU A 462 19.96 -46.73 26.68
C GLU A 462 19.74 -47.85 25.66
N GLU A 463 20.65 -47.96 24.68
CA GLU A 463 20.74 -49.13 23.81
C GLU A 463 21.11 -50.36 24.65
N SER A 464 20.13 -51.22 24.94
CA SER A 464 20.39 -52.54 25.48
C SER A 464 19.71 -53.63 24.67
N THR A 465 20.50 -54.63 24.32
CA THR A 465 20.12 -55.77 23.49
C THR A 465 19.21 -56.73 24.23
N SER A 466 18.05 -57.09 23.66
CA SER A 466 17.62 -58.49 23.49
C SER A 466 16.31 -58.63 22.72
N SER A 467 16.26 -59.67 21.89
CA SER A 467 15.06 -60.11 21.17
C SER A 467 14.01 -60.69 22.12
N GLN A 468 12.74 -60.32 21.97
CA GLN A 468 11.63 -61.28 21.96
C GLN A 468 10.29 -60.70 21.45
N ILE A 469 9.44 -61.62 21.02
CA ILE A 469 8.18 -61.46 20.29
C ILE A 469 7.06 -60.95 21.23
N ILE A 470 6.09 -60.18 20.69
CA ILE A 470 4.65 -60.53 20.62
C ILE A 470 3.92 -59.53 19.73
N GLU A 471 3.15 -60.05 18.76
CA GLU A 471 2.13 -59.30 18.01
C GLU A 471 0.90 -59.03 18.89
N GLN A 472 0.31 -57.83 18.79
CA GLN A 472 -1.13 -57.49 18.92
C GLN A 472 -1.33 -56.12 19.61
N SER A 473 -1.69 -55.10 18.84
CA SER A 473 -3.08 -54.59 18.79
C SER A 473 -3.22 -53.52 17.72
N SER A 474 -4.44 -53.38 17.19
CA SER A 474 -4.87 -52.17 16.48
C SER A 474 -5.01 -50.99 17.47
N ASP A 475 -5.44 -49.84 16.93
CA ASP A 475 -5.95 -48.66 17.65
C ASP A 475 -4.89 -47.66 18.12
N VAL A 476 -4.42 -46.81 17.19
CA VAL A 476 -3.83 -45.49 17.47
C VAL A 476 -4.49 -44.41 16.60
N GLU A 477 -5.81 -44.33 16.66
CA GLU A 477 -6.56 -43.09 16.38
C GLU A 477 -7.06 -42.51 17.70
N GLY A 478 -7.03 -41.19 17.87
CA GLY A 478 -7.70 -40.53 19.00
C GLY A 478 -6.83 -40.02 20.15
N ARG A 479 -5.67 -39.41 19.89
CA ARG A 479 -5.08 -38.44 20.84
C ARG A 479 -5.55 -37.02 20.48
N GLU A 480 -6.29 -36.39 21.38
CA GLU A 480 -6.71 -34.99 21.24
C GLU A 480 -5.49 -34.06 21.16
N PRO A 481 -5.55 -32.97 20.37
CA PRO A 481 -4.47 -32.00 20.28
C PRO A 481 -4.35 -31.20 21.59
N ILE A 482 -3.17 -31.22 22.22
CA ILE A 482 -2.94 -30.56 23.51
C ILE A 482 -2.35 -29.18 23.28
N LEU A 483 -2.99 -28.13 23.83
CA LEU A 483 -2.40 -26.79 23.89
C LEU A 483 -1.50 -26.69 25.14
N ARG A 484 -0.19 -26.69 24.92
CA ARG A 484 0.83 -26.63 25.97
C ARG A 484 1.43 -25.24 26.08
N ILE A 485 1.61 -24.74 27.31
CA ILE A 485 2.43 -23.57 27.60
C ILE A 485 3.91 -24.00 27.78
N ASN A 486 4.89 -23.17 27.41
CA ASN A 486 6.30 -23.30 27.84
C ASN A 486 6.70 -22.20 28.85
N ARG A 487 7.87 -22.37 29.50
CA ARG A 487 8.37 -21.52 30.61
C ARG A 487 8.41 -20.01 30.34
N ALA A 488 8.39 -19.55 29.08
CA ALA A 488 8.34 -18.12 28.75
C ALA A 488 6.91 -17.56 28.51
N GLY A 489 5.85 -18.33 28.80
CA GLY A 489 4.47 -17.98 28.45
C GLY A 489 4.23 -18.16 26.95
N GLN A 490 4.12 -19.41 26.52
CA GLN A 490 4.35 -19.83 25.14
C GLN A 490 3.43 -20.98 24.74
N TRP A 491 2.32 -20.71 24.05
CA TRP A 491 1.36 -21.75 23.68
C TRP A 491 1.71 -22.41 22.35
N TYR A 492 1.78 -23.75 22.33
CA TYR A 492 1.94 -24.57 21.12
C TYR A 492 0.97 -25.75 21.13
N VAL A 493 0.67 -26.29 19.94
CA VAL A 493 -0.21 -27.46 19.78
C VAL A 493 0.64 -28.71 19.54
N GLU A 494 0.59 -29.66 20.46
CA GLU A 494 1.18 -30.99 20.25
C GLU A 494 0.15 -31.89 19.56
N THR A 495 0.47 -32.36 18.35
CA THR A 495 -0.30 -33.38 17.64
C THR A 495 0.48 -34.69 17.61
N GLY A 496 -0.16 -35.81 17.94
CA GLY A 496 0.50 -37.11 18.15
C GLY A 496 1.02 -37.83 16.90
N VAL A 497 1.23 -37.12 15.78
CA VAL A 497 1.64 -37.71 14.49
C VAL A 497 3.10 -37.35 14.23
N ALA A 498 4.00 -38.24 14.62
CA ALA A 498 5.41 -38.16 14.25
C ALA A 498 5.61 -38.57 12.79
N ASP A 499 5.39 -37.65 11.85
CA ASP A 499 5.85 -37.83 10.47
C ASP A 499 7.39 -37.82 10.48
N ARG A 500 8.02 -38.89 9.99
CA ARG A 500 9.47 -39.12 10.12
C ARG A 500 10.24 -38.29 9.08
N GLY A 501 10.23 -36.96 9.22
CA GLY A 501 10.79 -36.09 8.18
C GLY A 501 11.00 -34.61 8.53
N ALA A 502 10.82 -34.16 9.78
CA ALA A 502 11.12 -32.78 10.15
C ALA A 502 11.63 -32.66 11.60
N ARG A 503 12.88 -32.23 11.76
CA ARG A 503 13.32 -31.51 12.97
C ARG A 503 13.18 -30.02 12.68
N SER A 504 12.16 -29.39 13.27
CA SER A 504 12.02 -27.94 13.34
C SER A 504 11.87 -27.56 14.82
N ASP A 505 12.99 -27.24 15.45
CA ASP A 505 13.01 -26.59 16.76
C ASP A 505 12.65 -25.10 16.58
N ASP A 506 11.35 -24.77 16.58
CA ASP A 506 10.86 -23.40 16.40
C ASP A 506 9.90 -22.99 17.55
N GLU A 507 10.31 -22.02 18.37
CA GLU A 507 9.61 -21.63 19.60
C GLU A 507 8.39 -20.70 19.36
N VAL A 508 7.30 -20.87 20.14
CA VAL A 508 6.01 -20.15 19.95
C VAL A 508 5.57 -19.38 21.20
N ARG A 509 5.74 -18.05 21.23
CA ARG A 509 5.30 -17.17 22.34
C ARG A 509 3.85 -16.76 22.19
N VAL A 510 3.07 -16.85 23.28
CA VAL A 510 1.68 -16.36 23.41
C VAL A 510 1.46 -16.03 24.90
N LEU A 511 1.32 -14.74 25.25
CA LEU A 511 1.28 -14.33 26.66
C LEU A 511 -0.13 -14.41 27.27
N GLY A 512 -0.27 -15.28 28.28
CA GLY A 512 -1.23 -15.12 29.38
C GLY A 512 -0.47 -15.25 30.69
N ALA A 513 -0.62 -14.29 31.61
CA ALA A 513 0.13 -14.27 32.87
C ALA A 513 -0.77 -14.62 34.07
N VAL A 514 -0.46 -15.74 34.74
CA VAL A 514 -1.05 -16.08 36.04
C VAL A 514 -0.40 -15.24 37.14
N HIS A 515 -1.21 -14.69 38.04
CA HIS A 515 -0.74 -13.89 39.16
C HIS A 515 -0.19 -14.81 40.27
N ILE A 516 1.12 -14.76 40.51
CA ILE A 516 1.71 -15.25 41.78
C ILE A 516 1.93 -14.02 42.67
N LYS A 517 1.45 -14.08 43.92
CA LYS A 517 1.79 -13.09 44.94
C LYS A 517 3.21 -13.34 45.44
N THR A 518 4.07 -12.34 45.33
CA THR A 518 5.28 -12.24 46.15
C THR A 518 5.14 -11.02 47.04
N GLU A 519 4.79 -11.26 48.30
CA GLU A 519 4.81 -10.25 49.35
C GLU A 519 6.28 -10.06 49.82
N ASN A 520 6.63 -8.83 50.22
CA ASN A 520 7.92 -8.40 50.79
C ASN A 520 9.16 -8.37 49.87
N LEU A 521 9.56 -7.15 49.48
CA LEU A 521 10.96 -6.71 49.32
C LEU A 521 10.99 -5.17 49.19
N GLU A 522 10.77 -4.49 50.31
CA GLU A 522 11.21 -3.11 50.51
C GLU A 522 12.63 -3.09 51.11
N GLU A 523 13.22 -1.89 51.23
CA GLU A 523 14.57 -1.59 51.76
C GLU A 523 15.77 -1.93 50.85
N TRP A 524 16.22 -0.94 50.06
CA TRP A 524 17.55 -0.30 50.22
C TRP A 524 17.82 0.75 49.11
N LEU A 525 17.68 2.05 49.41
CA LEU A 525 18.44 3.14 48.79
C LEU A 525 18.38 4.39 49.68
N GLY A 526 19.50 4.74 50.32
CA GLY A 526 19.70 6.06 50.95
C GLY A 526 20.32 7.07 49.97
N PRO A 527 20.12 8.38 50.17
CA PRO A 527 20.71 9.43 49.33
C PRO A 527 22.09 9.87 49.83
N GLU A 528 22.95 10.43 48.97
CA GLU A 528 23.67 11.70 49.28
C GLU A 528 24.54 12.30 48.13
N ASN A 529 24.65 13.64 48.20
CA ASN A 529 25.72 14.56 47.80
C ASN A 529 26.05 14.94 46.33
N GLN A 530 26.00 16.27 46.12
CA GLN A 530 26.71 17.06 45.09
C GLN A 530 28.15 17.38 45.55
N PRO A 531 29.02 17.95 44.68
CA PRO A 531 29.27 19.40 44.81
C PRO A 531 29.46 20.15 43.46
N SER A 532 29.94 21.39 43.55
CA SER A 532 29.73 22.52 42.62
C SER A 532 31.01 23.18 42.04
N GLY A 533 30.84 23.97 40.97
CA GLY A 533 31.76 25.04 40.50
C GLY A 533 32.87 24.62 39.51
N GLU A 534 33.49 25.52 38.74
CA GLU A 534 33.05 26.80 38.12
C GLU A 534 34.02 27.16 36.95
N ASP A 535 33.70 28.22 36.18
CA ASP A 535 34.55 28.97 35.23
C ASP A 535 35.18 28.35 33.94
N GLY A 536 35.00 29.10 32.83
CA GLY A 536 36.17 29.82 32.30
C GLY A 536 36.59 29.70 30.82
N SER A 537 35.97 30.49 29.93
CA SER A 537 36.54 31.01 28.66
C SER A 537 36.64 30.09 27.41
N SER A 538 36.93 30.73 26.27
CA SER A 538 36.44 30.36 24.94
C SER A 538 37.52 30.15 23.89
N ALA A 539 37.34 29.14 23.03
CA ALA A 539 37.92 29.06 21.68
C ALA A 539 36.88 28.49 20.71
N GLU A 540 36.79 29.06 19.51
CA GLU A 540 35.87 28.58 18.46
C GLU A 540 36.46 27.33 17.78
N GLU A 541 35.98 26.15 18.16
CA GLU A 541 36.29 24.90 17.45
C GLU A 541 35.11 24.47 16.56
N VAL A 542 35.37 24.31 15.26
CA VAL A 542 34.45 23.64 14.33
C VAL A 542 34.48 22.15 14.65
N THR A 543 33.51 21.68 15.43
CA THR A 543 33.45 20.28 15.89
C THR A 543 33.07 19.32 14.75
N ALA A 544 34.05 18.87 13.98
CA ALA A 544 33.94 17.70 13.13
C ALA A 544 34.14 16.43 13.99
N MET A 545 33.05 15.75 14.33
CA MET A 545 33.12 14.50 15.10
C MET A 545 33.28 13.33 14.15
N VAL A 546 34.45 12.68 14.22
CA VAL A 546 34.75 11.44 13.48
C VAL A 546 34.95 10.33 14.50
N ILE A 547 34.33 9.16 14.24
CA ILE A 547 34.15 8.10 15.23
C ILE A 547 34.77 6.82 14.68
N ASP A 548 35.69 6.23 15.45
CA ASP A 548 36.19 4.87 15.22
C ASP A 548 35.21 3.84 15.80
N THR A 549 34.99 2.75 15.08
CA THR A 549 34.11 1.64 15.46
C THR A 549 34.83 0.28 15.36
N THR A 550 36.16 0.26 15.59
CA THR A 550 36.88 -1.00 15.84
C THR A 550 36.69 -1.47 17.29
N GLY A 551 35.85 -2.49 17.47
CA GLY A 551 35.61 -3.06 18.78
C GLY A 551 36.77 -3.93 19.28
N HIS A 552 37.34 -3.58 20.43
CA HIS A 552 38.03 -4.53 21.32
C HIS A 552 37.71 -4.20 22.78
N GLY A 553 37.71 -5.23 23.63
CA GLY A 553 37.36 -5.13 25.06
C GLY A 553 38.40 -4.40 25.91
N PRO A 554 38.14 -4.20 27.21
CA PRO A 554 38.91 -3.30 28.06
C PRO A 554 40.31 -3.84 28.34
N VAL A 555 41.33 -3.05 28.01
CA VAL A 555 42.72 -3.28 28.40
C VAL A 555 43.27 -2.04 29.09
N GLY A 556 43.75 -2.21 30.33
CA GLY A 556 44.82 -1.43 30.96
C GLY A 556 44.66 0.09 31.11
N GLN A 557 44.57 0.56 32.36
CA GLN A 557 45.07 1.90 32.68
C GLN A 557 46.59 1.93 32.47
N GLU A 558 47.09 2.80 31.58
CA GLU A 558 48.46 3.32 31.69
C GLU A 558 48.47 4.83 31.48
N SER A 559 49.09 5.52 32.43
CA SER A 559 49.20 6.98 32.47
C SER A 559 50.54 7.43 31.91
N TYR A 560 50.52 8.33 30.93
CA TYR A 560 51.73 9.01 30.44
C TYR A 560 51.62 10.53 30.57
N THR A 561 52.44 11.09 31.46
CA THR A 561 52.67 12.53 31.61
C THR A 561 53.84 12.99 30.75
N LEU A 562 53.54 13.79 29.74
CA LEU A 562 54.48 14.63 28.99
C LEU A 562 53.75 15.96 28.72
N GLY A 563 54.36 17.15 28.83
CA GLY A 563 55.75 17.48 29.08
C GLY A 563 55.98 18.87 28.50
N SER A 564 56.02 19.91 29.32
CA SER A 564 56.01 21.29 28.86
C SER A 564 57.33 21.69 28.18
N SER A 565 57.24 22.20 26.96
CA SER A 565 58.28 23.03 26.35
C SER A 565 57.63 24.06 25.43
N GLY A 566 58.13 25.29 25.46
CA GLY A 566 57.54 26.41 24.73
C GLY A 566 58.52 27.06 23.76
N ALA A 567 58.00 27.66 22.70
CA ALA A 567 58.70 28.60 21.84
C ALA A 567 57.80 29.81 21.53
N LYS A 568 58.40 31.00 21.48
CA LYS A 568 57.74 32.30 21.22
C LYS A 568 57.81 32.67 19.73
N VAL A 569 57.33 33.89 19.42
CA VAL A 569 57.53 34.69 18.17
C VAL A 569 56.45 34.43 17.10
N ALA A 570 55.74 35.41 16.54
CA ALA A 570 55.63 36.87 16.81
C ALA A 570 54.27 37.44 16.35
N ARG A 571 53.91 38.64 16.85
CA ARG A 571 52.84 39.50 16.30
C ARG A 571 53.39 40.35 15.14
N PRO A 572 52.54 40.68 14.16
CA PRO A 572 52.48 42.04 13.60
C PRO A 572 51.27 42.83 14.14
N THR A 573 51.30 44.15 13.92
CA THR A 573 50.39 45.14 14.52
C THR A 573 49.24 45.56 13.62
N SER A 574 48.21 46.13 14.25
CA SER A 574 47.08 46.83 13.64
C SER A 574 47.45 47.98 12.70
N SER A 575 46.73 48.15 11.61
CA SER A 575 45.90 49.35 11.33
C SER A 575 45.26 49.25 9.95
N GLU A 576 43.94 49.41 9.86
CA GLU A 576 43.33 50.66 9.39
C GLU A 576 41.82 50.64 9.69
N VAL A 577 41.26 51.82 9.89
CA VAL A 577 39.86 52.03 10.27
C VAL A 577 39.29 53.00 9.26
N ASP A 578 38.16 52.68 8.65
CA ASP A 578 37.28 53.74 8.17
C ASP A 578 35.82 53.46 8.46
N ARG A 579 35.14 54.52 8.89
CA ARG A 579 33.71 54.55 9.23
C ARG A 579 32.97 55.17 8.06
N PHE A 580 31.69 54.85 7.84
CA PHE A 580 30.66 55.89 7.61
C PHE A 580 29.23 55.32 7.56
N SER A 581 28.30 56.09 8.13
CA SER A 581 26.83 55.95 8.17
C SER A 581 26.28 57.16 8.95
N PRO A 582 24.99 57.57 8.86
CA PRO A 582 23.93 57.30 7.88
C PRO A 582 23.22 58.61 7.38
N SER A 583 21.93 58.53 6.97
CA SER A 583 20.98 59.58 6.51
C SER A 583 20.94 59.88 4.99
N GLY A 584 19.82 60.31 4.36
CA GLY A 584 18.43 60.37 4.81
C GLY A 584 17.49 61.19 3.89
N SER A 585 16.31 60.63 3.55
CA SER A 585 15.02 61.30 3.17
C SER A 585 14.80 62.04 1.82
N VAL A 586 13.50 62.04 1.43
CA VAL A 586 12.70 63.01 0.62
C VAL A 586 12.17 62.55 -0.77
N VAL A 587 10.86 62.79 -0.97
CA VAL A 587 10.02 62.60 -2.19
C VAL A 587 9.57 63.98 -2.71
N PRO A 588 9.25 64.19 -4.00
CA PRO A 588 7.85 64.39 -4.42
C PRO A 588 7.55 63.96 -5.89
N LEU A 589 6.39 64.19 -6.54
CA LEU A 589 4.95 64.00 -6.23
C LEU A 589 4.12 64.49 -7.45
N MET A 590 3.15 63.72 -7.97
CA MET A 590 1.94 64.14 -8.75
C MET A 590 1.08 62.88 -9.03
N GLU A 591 -0.11 62.67 -8.46
CA GLU A 591 -1.45 63.28 -8.74
C GLU A 591 -2.09 62.84 -10.08
N ARG A 592 -3.39 62.47 -10.20
CA ARG A 592 -4.53 62.32 -9.25
C ARG A 592 -5.73 61.58 -9.90
N HIS A 593 -6.77 61.31 -9.09
CA HIS A 593 -8.20 61.05 -9.45
C HIS A 593 -8.60 59.65 -9.99
N ARG A 594 -9.78 59.07 -9.63
CA ARG A 594 -10.75 59.34 -8.53
C ARG A 594 -11.60 58.07 -8.29
N ALA A 595 -12.12 57.90 -7.07
CA ALA A 595 -12.93 56.73 -6.65
C ALA A 595 -14.44 56.86 -6.94
N ARG A 596 -15.17 55.73 -6.85
CA ARG A 596 -16.46 55.67 -6.12
C ARG A 596 -16.83 54.26 -5.67
N SER A 597 -17.51 54.21 -4.53
CA SER A 597 -18.09 53.05 -3.84
C SER A 597 -19.60 53.24 -3.73
N GLU A 598 -20.39 52.17 -3.72
CA GLU A 598 -21.76 52.18 -3.17
C GLU A 598 -22.25 50.75 -2.82
N SER A 599 -23.02 50.64 -1.75
CA SER A 599 -23.74 49.47 -1.19
C SER A 599 -25.09 50.00 -0.64
N PRO A 600 -26.01 49.21 -0.02
CA PRO A 600 -26.26 47.76 0.04
C PRO A 600 -27.76 47.37 -0.25
N GLY A 601 -28.20 46.10 -0.11
CA GLY A 601 -29.67 45.81 -0.17
C GLY A 601 -30.25 44.37 -0.14
N ARG A 602 -30.24 43.72 1.03
CA ARG A 602 -31.34 42.93 1.69
C ARG A 602 -32.25 41.89 0.94
N MET A 603 -32.18 40.63 1.43
CA MET A 603 -33.19 39.54 1.65
C MET A 603 -34.34 39.26 0.64
N ASP A 604 -34.52 37.98 0.24
CA ASP A 604 -35.49 37.05 0.88
C ASP A 604 -35.37 35.57 0.39
N GLU A 605 -35.81 34.63 1.24
CA GLU A 605 -35.98 33.17 1.04
C GLU A 605 -37.45 32.83 1.45
N PRO A 606 -37.98 31.58 1.40
CA PRO A 606 -37.71 30.40 0.58
C PRO A 606 -39.02 29.79 -0.04
N LYS A 607 -38.95 28.65 -0.77
CA LYS A 607 -39.73 27.40 -0.50
C LYS A 607 -39.61 26.28 -1.55
N GLN A 608 -39.48 25.05 -1.04
CA GLN A 608 -39.69 23.75 -1.69
C GLN A 608 -41.15 23.28 -1.46
N PRO A 609 -41.73 22.26 -2.16
CA PRO A 609 -41.48 20.82 -1.83
C PRO A 609 -41.67 19.72 -2.91
N SER A 610 -40.99 18.55 -2.72
CA SER A 610 -41.36 17.11 -2.93
C SER A 610 -42.17 16.61 -4.16
N SER A 611 -42.09 15.37 -4.68
CA SER A 611 -41.72 14.03 -4.11
C SER A 611 -41.25 12.98 -5.17
N GLN A 612 -40.93 11.74 -4.73
CA GLN A 612 -40.21 10.61 -5.42
C GLN A 612 -41.09 9.77 -6.41
N VAL A 613 -40.61 8.77 -7.20
CA VAL A 613 -40.15 7.36 -6.89
C VAL A 613 -39.25 6.76 -8.03
N GLU A 614 -38.57 5.62 -7.76
CA GLU A 614 -37.46 4.93 -8.50
C GLU A 614 -37.85 3.89 -9.60
N GLU A 615 -36.94 3.52 -10.53
CA GLU A 615 -36.32 2.15 -10.74
C GLU A 615 -35.36 2.10 -11.99
N SER A 616 -34.86 0.92 -12.44
CA SER A 616 -33.49 0.73 -13.02
C SER A 616 -33.29 0.35 -14.53
N ALA A 617 -32.00 0.38 -14.95
CA ALA A 617 -31.30 -0.47 -15.96
C ALA A 617 -31.17 -0.07 -17.48
N VAL A 618 -29.91 0.20 -17.88
CA VAL A 618 -29.39 0.42 -19.27
C VAL A 618 -30.15 1.53 -20.04
N MET A 619 -29.80 2.02 -21.24
CA MET A 619 -30.12 1.44 -22.55
C MET A 619 -29.87 2.47 -23.67
N GLY A 620 -29.34 2.00 -24.79
CA GLY A 620 -29.76 2.46 -26.12
C GLY A 620 -29.46 3.90 -26.54
N VAL A 621 -30.26 4.38 -27.50
CA VAL A 621 -29.92 5.46 -28.45
C VAL A 621 -29.86 6.85 -27.79
N SER A 622 -30.32 7.01 -26.53
CA SER A 622 -30.43 8.32 -25.88
C SER A 622 -29.06 8.97 -25.57
N GLY A 623 -28.08 8.22 -25.07
CA GLY A 623 -26.75 8.78 -24.77
C GLY A 623 -25.97 9.25 -26.01
N TYR A 624 -26.28 8.68 -27.19
CA TYR A 624 -25.76 9.18 -28.47
C TYR A 624 -26.31 10.59 -28.79
N VAL A 625 -27.51 10.94 -28.30
CA VAL A 625 -28.11 12.27 -28.48
C VAL A 625 -27.50 13.32 -27.54
N GLU A 626 -27.07 12.95 -26.33
CA GLU A 626 -26.30 13.86 -25.44
C GLU A 626 -24.89 14.10 -25.97
N TYR A 627 -24.17 13.05 -26.39
CA TYR A 627 -22.87 13.17 -27.09
C TYR A 627 -22.96 14.10 -28.31
N LEU A 628 -24.06 14.06 -29.07
CA LEU A 628 -24.28 14.94 -30.21
C LEU A 628 -24.60 16.39 -29.82
N ARG A 629 -25.22 16.64 -28.65
CA ARG A 629 -25.69 17.98 -28.25
C ARG A 629 -24.57 18.85 -27.66
N GLU A 630 -23.64 18.27 -26.90
CA GLU A 630 -22.47 19.00 -26.38
C GLU A 630 -21.44 19.35 -27.47
N GLN A 631 -21.51 18.67 -28.62
CA GLN A 631 -20.63 18.90 -29.77
C GLN A 631 -21.01 20.14 -30.61
N GLU A 632 -22.10 20.85 -30.31
CA GLU A 632 -22.62 21.97 -31.12
C GLU A 632 -22.19 23.38 -30.65
N VAL A 633 -21.35 23.51 -29.62
CA VAL A 633 -20.79 24.81 -29.21
C VAL A 633 -19.36 25.03 -29.75
N SER A 634 -19.30 25.73 -30.88
CA SER A 634 -18.12 26.43 -31.45
C SER A 634 -16.96 25.58 -31.99
N GLU A 635 -17.04 25.32 -33.30
CA GLU A 635 -16.04 24.70 -34.18
C GLU A 635 -14.68 25.45 -34.30
N ARG A 636 -14.43 26.46 -33.44
CA ARG A 636 -13.25 27.34 -33.54
C ARG A 636 -12.01 26.80 -32.81
N TRP A 637 -12.14 25.80 -31.94
CA TRP A 637 -11.07 25.35 -31.03
C TRP A 637 -10.07 24.32 -31.63
N PHE A 638 -10.53 23.36 -32.43
CA PHE A 638 -9.66 22.26 -32.93
C PHE A 638 -8.69 22.64 -34.06
N ARG A 639 -8.75 23.87 -34.62
CA ARG A 639 -7.81 24.28 -35.69
C ARG A 639 -6.34 24.35 -35.21
N TYR A 640 -6.11 24.28 -33.89
CA TYR A 640 -4.79 24.16 -33.26
C TYR A 640 -4.53 22.80 -32.60
N ASN A 641 -5.42 21.79 -32.76
CA ASN A 641 -5.31 20.48 -32.11
C ASN A 641 -5.57 19.31 -33.11
N PRO A 642 -4.54 18.55 -33.56
CA PRO A 642 -4.61 17.78 -34.80
C PRO A 642 -5.13 16.32 -34.71
N ARG A 643 -5.75 15.88 -33.61
CA ARG A 643 -6.27 14.50 -33.47
C ARG A 643 -7.62 14.46 -32.74
N LEU A 644 -8.59 13.69 -33.26
CA LEU A 644 -9.89 13.46 -32.64
C LEU A 644 -9.89 12.09 -31.94
N THR A 645 -9.99 12.08 -30.62
CA THR A 645 -9.78 10.88 -29.81
C THR A 645 -11.11 10.27 -29.34
N CYS A 646 -11.24 8.93 -29.39
CA CYS A 646 -12.41 8.25 -28.83
C CYS A 646 -12.41 8.30 -27.30
N ILE A 647 -13.49 8.81 -26.71
CA ILE A 647 -13.64 8.91 -25.25
C ILE A 647 -13.68 7.56 -24.53
N TYR A 648 -14.05 6.47 -25.22
CA TYR A 648 -14.15 5.13 -24.64
C TYR A 648 -12.93 4.23 -24.85
N CYS A 649 -12.01 4.55 -25.78
CA CYS A 649 -10.80 3.73 -25.98
C CYS A 649 -9.57 4.46 -26.53
N ALA A 650 -9.54 5.80 -26.44
CA ALA A 650 -8.42 6.67 -26.79
C ALA A 650 -7.84 6.52 -28.22
N LYS A 651 -8.50 5.79 -29.14
CA LYS A 651 -8.06 5.71 -30.54
C LYS A 651 -8.20 7.08 -31.21
N SER A 652 -7.11 7.52 -31.82
CA SER A 652 -7.05 8.78 -32.59
C SER A 652 -7.57 8.57 -34.00
N PHE A 653 -8.48 9.43 -34.43
CA PHE A 653 -9.02 9.52 -35.78
C PHE A 653 -8.70 10.89 -36.38
N ASN A 654 -8.54 10.94 -37.70
CA ASN A 654 -8.29 12.17 -38.45
C ASN A 654 -9.57 12.82 -38.99
N GLN A 655 -10.74 12.21 -38.77
CA GLN A 655 -12.05 12.67 -39.29
C GLN A 655 -13.19 12.29 -38.34
N LYS A 656 -14.10 13.23 -38.04
CA LYS A 656 -15.23 13.07 -37.09
C LYS A 656 -16.12 11.86 -37.44
N GLY A 657 -16.53 11.71 -38.70
CA GLY A 657 -17.36 10.57 -39.13
C GLY A 657 -16.70 9.19 -39.01
N SER A 658 -15.37 9.11 -38.91
CA SER A 658 -14.67 7.86 -38.60
C SER A 658 -14.73 7.52 -37.11
N LEU A 659 -14.66 8.54 -36.24
CA LEU A 659 -14.89 8.42 -34.80
C LEU A 659 -16.35 8.00 -34.52
N ASP A 660 -17.35 8.69 -35.09
CA ASP A 660 -18.77 8.37 -34.84
C ASP A 660 -19.14 6.93 -35.27
N ARG A 661 -18.58 6.44 -36.38
CA ARG A 661 -18.73 5.05 -36.82
C ARG A 661 -18.05 4.07 -35.87
N HIS A 662 -16.92 4.45 -35.29
CA HIS A 662 -16.21 3.66 -34.30
C HIS A 662 -16.96 3.60 -32.96
N MET A 663 -17.57 4.70 -32.51
CA MET A 663 -18.38 4.78 -31.28
C MET A 663 -19.56 3.79 -31.28
N ARG A 664 -20.14 3.50 -32.46
CA ARG A 664 -21.21 2.48 -32.61
C ARG A 664 -20.78 1.07 -32.23
N LEU A 665 -19.47 0.75 -32.26
CA LEU A 665 -18.95 -0.54 -31.80
C LEU A 665 -19.03 -0.66 -30.28
N HIS A 666 -18.64 0.38 -29.55
CA HIS A 666 -18.74 0.44 -28.09
C HIS A 666 -20.19 0.37 -27.61
N MET A 667 -21.11 1.00 -28.34
CA MET A 667 -22.54 0.99 -28.03
C MET A 667 -23.29 -0.26 -28.55
N GLY A 668 -22.61 -1.22 -29.20
CA GLY A 668 -23.23 -2.43 -29.77
C GLY A 668 -24.24 -2.18 -30.91
N ILE A 669 -24.30 -0.96 -31.46
CA ILE A 669 -25.34 -0.54 -32.40
C ILE A 669 -25.07 -1.16 -33.79
N THR A 670 -25.90 -2.14 -34.15
CA THR A 670 -25.89 -2.85 -35.43
C THR A 670 -27.19 -2.59 -36.22
N PRO A 671 -27.37 -1.38 -36.78
CA PRO A 671 -28.68 -0.92 -37.26
C PRO A 671 -29.08 -1.51 -38.62
N PHE A 672 -28.23 -2.34 -39.22
CA PHE A 672 -28.45 -2.93 -40.54
C PHE A 672 -28.59 -4.45 -40.42
N VAL A 673 -29.81 -4.98 -40.58
CA VAL A 673 -30.11 -6.41 -40.43
C VAL A 673 -30.50 -7.04 -41.76
N CYS A 674 -29.91 -8.20 -42.07
CA CYS A 674 -30.28 -9.00 -43.23
C CYS A 674 -31.61 -9.71 -42.98
N ARG A 675 -32.66 -9.29 -43.69
CA ARG A 675 -34.00 -9.90 -43.58
C ARG A 675 -34.08 -11.34 -44.09
N MET A 676 -33.10 -11.79 -44.89
CA MET A 676 -33.06 -13.15 -45.44
C MET A 676 -32.38 -14.17 -44.50
N CYS A 677 -31.52 -13.75 -43.56
CA CYS A 677 -30.81 -14.68 -42.67
C CYS A 677 -30.50 -14.14 -41.25
N GLY A 678 -31.18 -13.06 -40.82
CA GLY A 678 -31.08 -12.47 -39.48
C GLY A 678 -29.76 -11.78 -39.11
N LYS A 679 -28.68 -11.92 -39.90
CA LYS A 679 -27.35 -11.37 -39.56
C LYS A 679 -27.35 -9.85 -39.52
N LYS A 680 -26.80 -9.29 -38.44
CA LYS A 680 -26.73 -7.84 -38.17
C LYS A 680 -25.34 -7.28 -38.51
N TYR A 681 -25.30 -6.03 -38.97
CA TYR A 681 -24.11 -5.33 -39.43
C TYR A 681 -24.10 -3.89 -38.89
N THR A 682 -22.90 -3.35 -38.64
CA THR A 682 -22.71 -1.97 -38.16
C THR A 682 -22.72 -0.94 -39.30
N ARG A 683 -22.65 -1.40 -40.56
CA ARG A 683 -22.62 -0.55 -41.77
C ARG A 683 -23.55 -1.07 -42.86
N LYS A 684 -24.15 -0.14 -43.61
CA LYS A 684 -25.09 -0.41 -44.71
C LYS A 684 -24.43 -1.12 -45.89
N ASP A 685 -23.21 -0.74 -46.25
CA ASP A 685 -22.45 -1.32 -47.36
C ASP A 685 -22.07 -2.79 -47.12
N GLN A 686 -21.77 -3.15 -45.86
CA GLN A 686 -21.56 -4.54 -45.46
C GLN A 686 -22.84 -5.38 -45.58
N LEU A 687 -23.99 -4.82 -45.19
CA LEU A 687 -25.29 -5.45 -45.38
C LEU A 687 -25.63 -5.58 -46.88
N GLU A 688 -25.45 -4.54 -47.69
CA GLU A 688 -25.72 -4.58 -49.13
C GLU A 688 -24.80 -5.56 -49.88
N TYR A 689 -23.52 -5.64 -49.48
CA TYR A 689 -22.58 -6.67 -49.96
C TYR A 689 -23.09 -8.08 -49.66
N HIS A 690 -23.55 -8.30 -48.43
CA HIS A 690 -24.11 -9.57 -48.00
C HIS A 690 -25.43 -9.91 -48.73
N ILE A 691 -26.33 -8.94 -48.92
CA ILE A 691 -27.61 -9.12 -49.63
C ILE A 691 -27.39 -9.49 -51.10
N ARG A 692 -26.44 -8.88 -51.82
CA ARG A 692 -26.18 -9.22 -53.23
C ARG A 692 -25.57 -10.62 -53.43
N LYS A 693 -25.09 -11.28 -52.37
CA LYS A 693 -24.74 -12.72 -52.43
C LYS A 693 -25.96 -13.62 -52.42
N HIS A 694 -27.06 -13.23 -51.76
CA HIS A 694 -28.32 -13.99 -51.75
C HIS A 694 -29.10 -13.79 -53.05
N THR A 695 -29.18 -12.56 -53.56
CA THR A 695 -30.02 -12.24 -54.74
C THR A 695 -29.36 -12.48 -56.08
N GLY A 696 -28.07 -12.80 -56.12
CA GLY A 696 -27.29 -13.00 -57.35
C GLY A 696 -27.19 -11.77 -58.27
N ASN A 697 -27.72 -10.61 -57.85
CA ASN A 697 -27.90 -9.44 -58.71
C ASN A 697 -26.57 -8.83 -59.14
N LYS A 698 -26.35 -8.76 -60.46
CA LYS A 698 -25.13 -8.29 -61.11
C LYS A 698 -25.46 -7.17 -62.11
N PRO A 699 -25.77 -5.94 -61.65
CA PRO A 699 -26.29 -4.90 -62.53
C PRO A 699 -25.20 -4.21 -63.37
N PHE A 700 -23.92 -4.37 -63.03
CA PHE A 700 -22.81 -3.71 -63.71
C PHE A 700 -22.20 -4.62 -64.77
N HIS A 701 -22.51 -4.37 -66.05
CA HIS A 701 -22.05 -5.18 -67.17
C HIS A 701 -20.91 -4.52 -67.95
N CYS A 702 -19.97 -5.33 -68.44
CA CYS A 702 -18.91 -4.86 -69.32
C CYS A 702 -19.47 -4.68 -70.73
N HIS A 703 -19.53 -3.44 -71.23
CA HIS A 703 -20.03 -3.17 -72.59
C HIS A 703 -19.15 -3.76 -73.71
N VAL A 704 -17.91 -4.17 -73.40
CA VAL A 704 -16.96 -4.74 -74.38
C VAL A 704 -17.10 -6.26 -74.53
N CYS A 705 -17.49 -7.00 -73.47
CA CYS A 705 -17.63 -8.47 -73.51
C CYS A 705 -18.91 -9.05 -72.89
N GLY A 706 -19.86 -8.21 -72.47
CA GLY A 706 -21.15 -8.61 -71.92
C GLY A 706 -21.13 -9.18 -70.49
N LYS A 707 -19.97 -9.36 -69.85
CA LYS A 707 -19.88 -9.97 -68.51
C LYS A 707 -20.41 -9.05 -67.40
N SER A 708 -21.26 -9.59 -66.53
CA SER A 708 -21.95 -8.86 -65.46
C SER A 708 -21.38 -9.10 -64.06
N PHE A 709 -21.33 -8.05 -63.24
CA PHE A 709 -20.73 -8.02 -61.91
C PHE A 709 -21.64 -7.34 -60.87
N PRO A 710 -21.55 -7.71 -59.58
CA PRO A 710 -22.43 -7.19 -58.52
C PRO A 710 -22.08 -5.77 -58.05
N PHE A 711 -20.88 -5.27 -58.38
CA PHE A 711 -20.39 -3.93 -58.00
C PHE A 711 -19.49 -3.32 -59.08
N GLN A 712 -19.63 -2.01 -59.31
CA GLN A 712 -18.83 -1.23 -60.26
C GLN A 712 -17.31 -1.36 -60.02
N ALA A 713 -16.85 -1.46 -58.78
CA ALA A 713 -15.44 -1.64 -58.47
C ALA A 713 -14.86 -2.96 -59.02
N ILE A 714 -15.66 -4.04 -59.02
CA ILE A 714 -15.26 -5.35 -59.56
C ILE A 714 -15.31 -5.32 -61.09
N LEU A 715 -16.33 -4.67 -61.69
CA LEU A 715 -16.36 -4.41 -63.13
C LEU A 715 -15.13 -3.61 -63.56
N ASN A 716 -14.78 -2.52 -62.88
CA ASN A 716 -13.61 -1.69 -63.18
C ASN A 716 -12.30 -2.48 -63.07
N GLN A 717 -12.18 -3.40 -62.11
CA GLN A 717 -11.02 -4.29 -62.00
C GLN A 717 -10.95 -5.29 -63.18
N HIS A 718 -12.10 -5.86 -63.59
CA HIS A 718 -12.20 -6.70 -64.77
C HIS A 718 -11.84 -5.92 -66.05
N PHE A 719 -12.36 -4.71 -66.21
CA PHE A 719 -12.15 -3.84 -67.37
C PHE A 719 -10.67 -3.51 -67.54
N ARG A 720 -10.01 -3.02 -66.47
CA ARG A 720 -8.57 -2.72 -66.45
C ARG A 720 -7.68 -3.93 -66.79
N LYS A 721 -8.11 -5.15 -66.47
CA LYS A 721 -7.34 -6.37 -66.71
C LYS A 721 -7.59 -7.04 -68.07
N ASN A 722 -8.80 -6.93 -68.62
CA ASN A 722 -9.24 -7.72 -69.79
C ASN A 722 -9.53 -6.87 -71.03
N HIS A 723 -9.70 -5.55 -70.88
CA HIS A 723 -9.91 -4.61 -71.98
C HIS A 723 -8.95 -3.41 -71.87
N PRO A 724 -7.63 -3.65 -71.92
CA PRO A 724 -6.64 -2.57 -71.83
C PRO A 724 -6.79 -1.59 -72.99
N GLY A 725 -6.73 -0.29 -72.70
CA GLY A 725 -6.84 0.79 -73.69
C GLY A 725 -8.26 1.28 -74.00
N CYS A 726 -9.30 0.56 -73.61
CA CYS A 726 -10.69 1.03 -73.76
C CYS A 726 -11.11 1.90 -72.55
N ILE A 727 -11.97 2.90 -72.78
CA ILE A 727 -12.49 3.80 -71.75
C ILE A 727 -13.88 3.32 -71.30
N PRO A 728 -14.17 3.16 -70.00
CA PRO A 728 -15.51 2.84 -69.52
C PRO A 728 -16.49 4.00 -69.77
N LEU A 729 -17.66 3.72 -70.35
CA LEU A 729 -18.79 4.65 -70.38
C LEU A 729 -19.49 4.68 -69.02
N GLU A 730 -19.87 5.86 -68.55
CA GLU A 730 -20.72 6.02 -67.36
C GLU A 730 -22.20 5.93 -67.76
N GLY A 731 -22.94 5.07 -67.05
CA GLY A 731 -24.37 4.78 -67.26
C GLY A 731 -25.14 4.73 -65.93
N PRO A 732 -26.48 4.83 -65.96
CA PRO A 732 -27.20 5.81 -65.16
C PRO A 732 -27.47 5.44 -63.68
N HIS A 733 -27.81 6.48 -62.92
CA HIS A 733 -28.37 6.36 -61.57
C HIS A 733 -29.68 5.55 -61.57
N SER A 734 -29.82 4.75 -60.51
CA SER A 734 -31.04 4.07 -60.01
C SER A 734 -32.38 4.47 -60.63
N ILE A 735 -33.02 3.52 -61.32
CA ILE A 735 -34.47 3.56 -61.57
C ILE A 735 -35.20 3.08 -60.31
N SER A 736 -36.06 3.94 -59.79
CA SER A 736 -37.11 3.67 -58.80
C SER A 736 -38.29 4.57 -59.15
N PRO A 737 -39.52 4.26 -58.70
CA PRO A 737 -40.24 2.99 -58.77
C PRO A 737 -41.49 3.15 -59.66
N GLU A 738 -42.19 2.05 -60.02
CA GLU A 738 -43.65 2.14 -60.17
C GLU A 738 -44.34 0.79 -59.95
N THR A 739 -45.67 0.83 -59.86
CA THR A 739 -46.49 -0.08 -59.05
C THR A 739 -47.08 -1.29 -59.79
N THR A 740 -47.81 -2.08 -58.99
CA THR A 740 -48.99 -2.89 -59.33
C THR A 740 -48.84 -4.31 -59.89
N VAL A 741 -49.52 -5.20 -59.15
CA VAL A 741 -50.34 -6.34 -59.61
C VAL A 741 -49.66 -7.70 -59.84
N THR A 742 -50.26 -8.67 -59.16
CA THR A 742 -50.16 -10.12 -59.24
C THR A 742 -50.20 -10.70 -60.66
N SER A 743 -49.42 -11.75 -60.94
CA SER A 743 -50.01 -13.09 -61.17
C SER A 743 -48.97 -14.22 -61.34
N ARG A 744 -49.38 -15.43 -60.95
CA ARG A 744 -49.00 -16.78 -61.44
C ARG A 744 -47.55 -17.06 -61.90
N GLY A 745 -46.93 -18.02 -61.20
CA GLY A 745 -46.99 -19.42 -61.68
C GLY A 745 -45.67 -20.17 -61.90
N GLN A 746 -45.60 -21.38 -61.29
CA GLN A 746 -44.72 -22.52 -61.64
C GLN A 746 -43.21 -22.33 -61.34
N ALA A 747 -42.61 -23.15 -60.46
CA ALA A 747 -41.84 -24.39 -60.77
C ALA A 747 -40.34 -24.11 -60.99
N GLU A 748 -39.33 -24.96 -60.72
CA GLU A 748 -39.11 -26.24 -59.98
C GLU A 748 -37.56 -26.31 -59.76
N GLU A 749 -36.87 -27.12 -58.92
CA GLU A 749 -37.17 -28.31 -58.08
C GLU A 749 -36.23 -28.31 -56.83
N GLU A 750 -35.73 -29.46 -56.33
CA GLU A 750 -34.79 -29.60 -55.18
C GLU A 750 -33.39 -30.17 -55.56
N SER A 751 -32.44 -30.13 -54.60
CA SER A 751 -31.28 -31.06 -54.45
C SER A 751 -30.11 -30.91 -55.47
N PRO A 752 -28.83 -31.24 -55.12
CA PRO A 752 -28.39 -32.62 -54.85
C PRO A 752 -27.38 -32.83 -53.68
N SER A 753 -27.29 -34.07 -53.20
CA SER A 753 -26.18 -34.57 -52.36
C SER A 753 -25.99 -36.10 -52.49
N GLN A 754 -24.85 -36.54 -53.05
CA GLN A 754 -24.24 -37.89 -53.03
C GLN A 754 -22.71 -37.66 -53.06
N GLU A 755 -21.79 -38.50 -52.57
CA GLU A 755 -21.62 -39.97 -52.60
C GLU A 755 -21.20 -40.52 -51.20
N GLU A 756 -21.79 -41.61 -50.69
CA GLU A 756 -21.41 -43.05 -50.79
C GLU A 756 -20.23 -43.57 -49.91
N THR A 757 -20.50 -44.59 -49.06
CA THR A 757 -19.78 -45.89 -49.03
C THR A 757 -20.55 -46.98 -48.26
N VAL A 758 -21.07 -47.97 -48.99
CA VAL A 758 -21.32 -49.42 -48.76
C VAL A 758 -21.32 -50.05 -47.33
N ALA A 759 -22.50 -50.57 -46.92
CA ALA A 759 -22.93 -51.93 -46.46
C ALA A 759 -21.91 -53.01 -45.93
N PRO A 760 -22.34 -54.13 -45.27
CA PRO A 760 -23.71 -54.69 -45.14
C PRO A 760 -24.17 -55.22 -43.74
N GLY A 761 -25.46 -55.59 -43.63
CA GLY A 761 -26.03 -56.34 -42.49
C GLY A 761 -27.57 -56.54 -42.57
N GLU A 762 -28.01 -57.77 -42.80
CA GLU A 762 -29.41 -58.26 -42.82
C GLU A 762 -30.03 -58.33 -41.40
N THR A 763 -31.35 -58.42 -41.10
CA THR A 763 -32.63 -58.62 -41.84
C THR A 763 -33.85 -58.30 -40.92
N ALA A 764 -35.03 -58.00 -41.50
CA ALA A 764 -36.40 -58.23 -40.94
C ALA A 764 -36.85 -57.50 -39.62
N GLN A 765 -38.12 -57.13 -39.36
CA GLN A 765 -39.41 -57.18 -40.10
C GLN A 765 -40.47 -56.26 -39.40
N GLY A 766 -41.44 -55.70 -40.16
CA GLY A 766 -42.75 -55.19 -39.70
C GLY A 766 -42.81 -53.79 -39.03
N SER A 767 -43.50 -52.74 -39.54
CA SER A 767 -44.95 -52.55 -39.89
C SER A 767 -45.85 -52.46 -38.63
N VAL A 768 -46.78 -51.50 -38.41
CA VAL A 768 -47.68 -50.72 -39.33
C VAL A 768 -48.02 -49.32 -38.75
N SER A 769 -48.50 -48.45 -39.66
CA SER A 769 -48.92 -47.03 -39.69
C SER A 769 -49.95 -46.43 -38.69
N THR A 770 -50.40 -45.20 -39.05
CA THR A 770 -51.63 -44.44 -38.72
C THR A 770 -51.62 -43.62 -37.41
N THR A 771 -51.36 -42.30 -37.44
CA THR A 771 -52.20 -41.14 -37.87
C THR A 771 -53.41 -40.83 -36.98
N GLY A 772 -53.53 -39.59 -36.49
CA GLY A 772 -54.81 -39.05 -35.98
C GLY A 772 -54.66 -37.70 -35.27
N PRO A 773 -55.65 -36.79 -35.32
CA PRO A 773 -55.41 -35.34 -35.15
C PRO A 773 -56.28 -34.66 -34.06
N ASP A 774 -55.99 -33.39 -33.77
CA ASP A 774 -56.83 -32.22 -34.15
C ASP A 774 -56.10 -30.89 -33.82
#